data_AF-A0A146FUS3-F1
#
_entry.id   AF-A0A146FUS3-F1
#
_cell.length_a   1.000
_cell.length_b   1.000
_cell.length_c   1.000
_cell.angle_alpha   90.00
_cell.angle_beta   90.00
_cell.angle_gamma   90.00
#
_symmetry.space_group_name_H-M   'P 1'
#
loop_
_entity.id
_entity.type
_entity.pdbx_description
1 polymer ?
#
loop_
_entity_poly.entity_id
_entity_poly.type
_entity_poly.pdbx_seq_one_letter_code
_entity_poly.pdbx_strand_id
1 'polypeptide(L)'
;MADGNPHREDEAAEEEEEIDETTYRSVKDAVLFAIDVSDSMLTPRPSADPKKHTQESPTTAALKCAYHFMQQRIISNPQDMMGVLLFGTQASKFFEEDEDSRGDLSYPNCYLFTDLDVPSAQEVKELRALVDDDGDSRDILAPAKEQVSMANVLFCANQIFTSRAPNFLSRRLFIITDNDNPHGDDKTLRSAATVRAKDLYDLGVTIELFPISRPEHEFKNSKFYDDIIYKSSPNDPEAPAYLQTDSKAATATGDGISLLNTLLSSINSRTVPRRTHFSNMPLELGPDFKISVSGYILLRRQAPARNSFIWLNGEKPVVAKGVTTHSADDTGRNVEKWEIRKAYKFGGDQVTFSPDEQKALRDFGEPVIRVIGFKPITALPFWANVKHPYFIYPSEEDYVGSSRVFSALHQMLLRNKKMALVWFIARKGAGPVLAAMIAGEEKLDENGVQKYPPGMWILPLPFADDIRQNPETTLNVAPEPLIDQMRVVIQQLQLPKGVYEPLRYPNPSLQWHYRILQALALDEDLPEKPEDRTIPKYRQIDKRAGDYVLSWADELEKQHAKTSAGAPHPTSTLVKRGSKDRASETEDSKPSKKVKVEEGSGNLEEEVRKHHEKGTLSKLTVAILKDFLTSNGRSNAGKKADLIERVEEFLEQ
;
A
#
# COMPACT_ATOMS: atom_id res chain seq x y z
N MET A 1 -31.02 -22.40 28.96
CA MET A 1 -30.42 -23.69 28.55
C MET A 1 -29.64 -23.44 27.27
N ALA A 2 -28.33 -23.70 27.34
CA ALA A 2 -27.28 -23.52 26.32
C ALA A 2 -27.16 -22.08 25.77
N ASP A 3 -26.23 -21.20 26.17
CA ASP A 3 -24.87 -21.30 26.71
C ASP A 3 -23.90 -22.21 25.92
N GLY A 4 -22.88 -21.58 25.34
CA GLY A 4 -21.82 -22.27 24.60
C GLY A 4 -21.36 -21.55 23.33
N ASN A 5 -20.83 -20.33 23.43
CA ASN A 5 -19.79 -19.90 22.49
C ASN A 5 -18.50 -19.64 23.29
N PRO A 6 -17.51 -20.54 23.24
CA PRO A 6 -16.29 -20.40 24.01
C PRO A 6 -15.39 -19.35 23.36
N HIS A 7 -15.45 -18.11 23.85
CA HIS A 7 -14.30 -17.22 23.81
C HIS A 7 -13.26 -17.79 24.78
N ARG A 8 -12.41 -18.69 24.28
CA ARG A 8 -11.29 -19.21 25.04
C ARG A 8 -10.09 -19.41 24.12
N GLU A 9 -9.03 -18.70 24.49
CA GLU A 9 -7.62 -19.03 24.22
C GLU A 9 -7.15 -18.88 22.76
N ASP A 10 -7.08 -17.63 22.26
CA ASP A 10 -6.17 -17.23 21.17
C ASP A 10 -5.58 -15.81 21.37
N GLU A 11 -5.63 -15.25 22.59
CA GLU A 11 -5.03 -13.93 22.92
C GLU A 11 -3.61 -14.04 23.52
N ALA A 12 -2.99 -15.22 23.51
CA ALA A 12 -1.69 -15.47 24.16
C ALA A 12 -0.55 -15.89 23.21
N ALA A 13 -0.74 -15.77 21.90
CA ALA A 13 0.32 -15.90 20.91
C ALA A 13 0.61 -14.53 20.29
N GLU A 14 1.84 -14.06 20.49
CA GLU A 14 2.42 -12.88 19.84
C GLU A 14 1.88 -11.52 20.32
N GLU A 15 2.07 -11.21 21.62
CA GLU A 15 2.63 -9.90 21.95
C GLU A 15 4.07 -9.83 21.40
N GLU A 16 4.20 -9.83 20.07
CA GLU A 16 5.16 -8.91 19.52
C GLU A 16 4.71 -7.55 20.07
N GLU A 17 5.59 -6.84 20.77
CA GLU A 17 5.57 -5.40 20.63
C GLU A 17 5.89 -5.09 19.15
N GLU A 18 5.07 -5.53 18.19
CA GLU A 18 4.69 -4.66 17.09
C GLU A 18 4.27 -3.40 17.85
N ILE A 19 5.19 -2.43 17.92
CA ILE A 19 4.79 -1.05 18.16
C ILE A 19 3.59 -0.94 17.27
N ASP A 20 2.43 -0.70 17.88
CA ASP A 20 1.18 -0.41 17.21
C ASP A 20 1.53 0.15 15.82
N GLU A 21 1.55 -0.73 14.78
CA GLU A 21 1.83 -0.40 13.36
C GLU A 21 1.12 0.94 13.02
N THR A 22 -0.06 0.97 13.64
CA THR A 22 -1.12 1.94 13.85
C THR A 22 -0.73 3.29 14.48
N THR A 23 0.20 3.39 15.43
CA THR A 23 0.76 4.67 15.92
C THR A 23 1.84 5.18 14.95
N TYR A 24 1.47 5.23 13.68
CA TYR A 24 2.08 6.10 12.69
C TYR A 24 1.81 7.52 13.19
N ARG A 25 2.75 8.14 13.93
CA ARG A 25 2.62 9.52 14.39
C ARG A 25 2.27 10.38 13.18
N SER A 26 1.00 10.74 13.03
CA SER A 26 0.54 11.61 11.97
C SER A 26 1.13 12.99 12.26
N VAL A 27 2.20 13.34 11.54
CA VAL A 27 2.63 14.73 11.49
C VAL A 27 1.45 15.51 10.93
N LYS A 28 0.89 16.39 11.75
CA LYS A 28 -0.22 17.24 11.35
C LYS A 28 0.26 18.15 10.23
N ASP A 29 -0.50 18.17 9.15
CA ASP A 29 -0.20 18.92 7.95
C ASP A 29 -1.14 20.13 7.86
N ALA A 30 -0.62 21.30 7.49
CA ALA A 30 -1.42 22.51 7.31
C ALA A 30 -1.32 22.96 5.86
N VAL A 31 -2.44 22.90 5.12
CA VAL A 31 -2.49 23.19 3.68
C VAL A 31 -3.45 24.35 3.41
N LEU A 32 -2.94 25.43 2.80
CA LEU A 32 -3.75 26.56 2.36
C LEU A 32 -3.85 26.55 0.83
N PHE A 33 -5.07 26.44 0.29
CA PHE A 33 -5.35 26.59 -1.14
C PHE A 33 -5.52 28.06 -1.48
N ALA A 34 -4.60 28.65 -2.22
CA ALA A 34 -4.73 29.97 -2.83
C ALA A 34 -5.18 29.81 -4.30
N ILE A 35 -6.43 30.15 -4.58
CA ILE A 35 -7.05 29.99 -5.91
C ILE A 35 -7.26 31.35 -6.56
N ASP A 36 -6.75 31.48 -7.79
CA ASP A 36 -6.92 32.68 -8.62
C ASP A 36 -8.35 32.79 -9.18
N VAL A 37 -8.97 33.94 -8.94
CA VAL A 37 -10.27 34.35 -9.47
C VAL A 37 -10.03 35.52 -10.41
N SER A 38 -9.71 35.21 -11.66
CA SER A 38 -9.52 36.17 -12.74
C SER A 38 -10.50 35.89 -13.87
N ASP A 39 -10.75 36.88 -14.73
CA ASP A 39 -11.61 36.69 -15.91
C ASP A 39 -11.17 35.49 -16.75
N SER A 40 -9.85 35.27 -16.90
CA SER A 40 -9.30 34.14 -17.66
C SER A 40 -9.52 32.80 -16.96
N MET A 41 -9.37 32.74 -15.64
CA MET A 41 -9.62 31.54 -14.84
C MET A 41 -11.11 31.16 -14.76
N LEU A 42 -12.01 32.13 -14.91
CA LEU A 42 -13.46 31.92 -14.95
C LEU A 42 -13.98 31.54 -16.34
N THR A 43 -13.18 31.72 -17.41
CA THR A 43 -13.61 31.32 -18.76
C THR A 43 -13.81 29.80 -18.85
N PRO A 44 -15.02 29.33 -19.21
CA PRO A 44 -15.28 27.89 -19.31
C PRO A 44 -14.52 27.28 -20.48
N ARG A 45 -13.92 26.10 -20.26
CA ARG A 45 -13.25 25.37 -21.35
C ARG A 45 -14.25 24.47 -22.08
N PRO A 46 -14.24 24.46 -23.43
CA PRO A 46 -15.07 23.51 -24.16
C PRO A 46 -14.57 22.07 -23.89
N SER A 47 -15.49 21.16 -23.59
CA SER A 47 -15.18 19.72 -23.51
C SER A 47 -15.07 19.13 -24.93
N ALA A 48 -14.10 18.26 -25.15
CA ALA A 48 -13.91 17.47 -26.35
C ALA A 48 -15.02 16.42 -26.55
N ASP A 49 -15.82 16.11 -25.51
CA ASP A 49 -16.87 15.10 -25.56
C ASP A 49 -18.26 15.74 -25.84
N PRO A 50 -18.84 15.59 -27.05
CA PRO A 50 -20.10 16.26 -27.43
C PRO A 50 -21.34 15.76 -26.68
N LYS A 51 -21.19 14.80 -25.76
CA LYS A 51 -22.27 14.22 -24.93
C LYS A 51 -22.24 14.67 -23.46
N LYS A 52 -21.19 15.36 -23.01
CA LYS A 52 -21.10 15.93 -21.65
C LYS A 52 -20.93 17.44 -21.76
N HIS A 53 -22.04 18.18 -21.71
CA HIS A 53 -22.06 19.65 -21.68
C HIS A 53 -21.69 20.19 -20.29
N THR A 54 -20.59 19.75 -19.68
CA THR A 54 -20.09 20.39 -18.45
C THR A 54 -18.99 21.37 -18.86
N GLN A 55 -19.37 22.63 -19.07
CA GLN A 55 -18.44 23.73 -19.29
C GLN A 55 -17.79 24.10 -17.96
N GLU A 56 -16.72 23.40 -17.57
CA GLU A 56 -15.99 23.72 -16.34
C GLU A 56 -14.93 24.79 -16.60
N SER A 57 -14.94 25.84 -15.77
CA SER A 57 -13.85 26.82 -15.74
C SER A 57 -12.66 26.30 -14.93
N PRO A 58 -11.44 26.78 -15.19
CA PRO A 58 -10.28 26.54 -14.34
C PRO A 58 -10.51 26.81 -12.85
N THR A 59 -11.21 27.90 -12.48
CA THR A 59 -11.55 28.20 -11.08
C THR A 59 -12.47 27.14 -10.48
N THR A 60 -13.53 26.74 -11.20
CA THR A 60 -14.43 25.68 -10.73
C THR A 60 -13.71 24.33 -10.61
N ALA A 61 -12.79 24.02 -11.52
CA ALA A 61 -11.95 22.84 -11.43
C ALA A 61 -11.02 22.90 -10.20
N ALA A 62 -10.41 24.05 -9.90
CA ALA A 62 -9.57 24.24 -8.71
C ALA A 62 -10.37 24.08 -7.41
N LEU A 63 -11.59 24.62 -7.34
CA LEU A 63 -12.50 24.46 -6.20
C LEU A 63 -12.93 22.99 -6.03
N LYS A 64 -13.28 22.29 -7.12
CA LYS A 64 -13.55 20.85 -7.10
C LYS A 64 -12.35 20.04 -6.64
N CYS A 65 -11.13 20.42 -7.03
CA CYS A 65 -9.90 19.82 -6.54
C CYS A 65 -9.75 20.01 -5.03
N ALA A 66 -9.93 21.24 -4.51
CA ALA A 66 -9.86 21.53 -3.09
C ALA A 66 -10.91 20.72 -2.31
N TYR A 67 -12.15 20.65 -2.82
CA TYR A 67 -13.24 19.85 -2.25
C TYR A 67 -12.91 18.36 -2.16
N HIS A 68 -12.49 17.75 -3.28
CA HIS A 68 -12.11 16.33 -3.29
C HIS A 68 -10.91 16.05 -2.39
N PHE A 69 -9.96 16.98 -2.34
CA PHE A 69 -8.81 16.88 -1.45
C PHE A 69 -9.23 16.94 0.02
N MET A 70 -10.13 17.86 0.38
CA MET A 70 -10.68 17.97 1.72
C MET A 70 -11.37 16.67 2.16
N GLN A 71 -12.19 16.09 1.29
CA GLN A 71 -12.86 14.81 1.55
C GLN A 71 -11.87 13.67 1.78
N GLN A 72 -10.85 13.57 0.94
CA GLN A 72 -9.82 12.55 1.06
C GLN A 72 -9.00 12.72 2.35
N ARG A 73 -8.79 13.95 2.83
CA ARG A 73 -8.03 14.25 4.05
C ARG A 73 -8.82 14.00 5.33
N ILE A 74 -10.12 14.32 5.36
CA ILE A 74 -11.02 13.91 6.47
C ILE A 74 -10.93 12.40 6.71
N ILE A 75 -10.84 11.63 5.63
CA ILE A 75 -10.75 10.16 5.64
C ILE A 75 -9.36 9.66 6.07
N SER A 76 -8.30 10.25 5.50
CA SER A 76 -6.94 9.71 5.58
C SER A 76 -6.13 10.27 6.76
N ASN A 77 -6.31 11.53 7.13
CA ASN A 77 -5.60 12.23 8.20
C ASN A 77 -6.53 13.28 8.85
N PRO A 78 -7.34 12.90 9.86
CA PRO A 78 -8.37 13.77 10.42
C PRO A 78 -7.86 14.94 11.27
N GLN A 79 -6.54 15.06 11.48
CA GLN A 79 -5.93 16.17 12.23
C GLN A 79 -5.18 17.17 11.34
N ASP A 80 -5.25 17.00 10.02
CA ASP A 80 -4.69 17.97 9.07
C ASP A 80 -5.61 19.19 9.01
N MET A 81 -5.01 20.38 8.94
CA MET A 81 -5.71 21.65 8.77
C MET A 81 -5.74 22.03 7.29
N MET A 82 -6.88 22.49 6.81
CA MET A 82 -7.05 22.96 5.45
C MET A 82 -7.79 24.28 5.42
N GLY A 83 -7.36 25.18 4.53
CA GLY A 83 -8.05 26.45 4.29
C GLY A 83 -8.15 26.75 2.80
N VAL A 84 -9.08 27.62 2.43
CA VAL A 84 -9.29 28.09 1.05
C VAL A 84 -9.29 29.62 1.04
N LEU A 85 -8.28 30.17 0.38
CA LEU A 85 -8.10 31.59 0.10
C LEU A 85 -8.35 31.83 -1.39
N LEU A 86 -9.35 32.64 -1.71
CA LEU A 86 -9.58 33.14 -3.06
C LEU A 86 -8.85 34.47 -3.19
N PHE A 87 -8.09 34.66 -4.27
CA PHE A 87 -7.47 35.95 -4.57
C PHE A 87 -7.85 36.39 -5.97
N GLY A 88 -7.94 37.70 -6.18
CA GLY A 88 -8.49 38.26 -7.42
C GLY A 88 -9.97 38.59 -7.33
N THR A 89 -10.59 38.45 -6.17
CA THR A 89 -12.02 38.72 -5.97
C THR A 89 -12.30 40.21 -5.76
N GLN A 90 -13.49 40.66 -6.18
CA GLN A 90 -13.96 42.03 -5.92
C GLN A 90 -14.18 42.25 -4.42
N ALA A 91 -14.79 41.27 -3.74
CA ALA A 91 -14.93 41.28 -2.29
C ALA A 91 -13.61 40.91 -1.61
N SER A 92 -13.36 41.49 -0.44
CA SER A 92 -12.23 41.14 0.43
C SER A 92 -12.81 40.69 1.77
N LYS A 93 -12.29 39.59 2.30
CA LYS A 93 -12.70 39.04 3.60
C LYS A 93 -11.48 38.41 4.26
N PHE A 94 -11.15 38.86 5.45
CA PHE A 94 -10.16 38.25 6.35
C PHE A 94 -10.84 37.97 7.69
N PHE A 95 -10.17 37.32 8.67
CA PHE A 95 -10.74 36.90 9.98
C PHE A 95 -11.89 37.80 10.47
N GLU A 96 -12.96 37.19 11.03
CA GLU A 96 -14.16 37.87 11.57
C GLU A 96 -13.82 39.31 11.96
N GLU A 97 -14.21 40.25 11.10
CA GLU A 97 -14.14 41.66 11.39
C GLU A 97 -15.15 41.90 12.50
N ASP A 98 -14.75 41.67 13.76
CA ASP A 98 -15.47 42.19 14.91
C ASP A 98 -15.69 43.68 14.62
N GLU A 99 -16.95 44.12 14.60
CA GLU A 99 -17.33 45.52 14.32
C GLU A 99 -16.62 46.54 15.24
N ASP A 100 -15.96 46.08 16.32
CA ASP A 100 -15.20 46.88 17.28
C ASP A 100 -13.66 46.87 17.10
N SER A 101 -13.12 46.10 16.16
CA SER A 101 -11.66 46.01 15.94
C SER A 101 -11.15 47.19 15.10
N ARG A 102 -10.73 48.26 15.76
CA ARG A 102 -9.92 49.35 15.18
C ARG A 102 -8.52 48.81 14.79
N GLY A 103 -8.40 48.19 13.62
CA GLY A 103 -7.13 47.65 13.12
C GLY A 103 -7.14 47.34 11.62
N ASP A 104 -6.78 48.36 10.84
CA ASP A 104 -6.49 48.48 9.40
C ASP A 104 -5.63 47.36 8.75
N LEU A 105 -6.12 46.11 8.68
CA LEU A 105 -5.48 45.01 7.93
C LEU A 105 -6.49 44.36 6.96
N SER A 106 -7.15 45.16 6.14
CA SER A 106 -7.88 44.64 4.98
C SER A 106 -6.85 44.26 3.91
N TYR A 107 -6.75 42.97 3.58
CA TYR A 107 -6.00 42.51 2.42
C TYR A 107 -6.87 42.69 1.18
N PRO A 108 -6.64 43.72 0.34
CA PRO A 108 -7.51 43.99 -0.78
C PRO A 108 -7.49 42.81 -1.75
N ASN A 109 -8.68 42.46 -2.26
CA ASN A 109 -8.93 41.41 -3.25
C ASN A 109 -8.49 40.01 -2.81
N CYS A 110 -8.43 39.79 -1.50
CA CYS A 110 -8.21 38.50 -0.87
C CYS A 110 -9.46 38.14 -0.08
N TYR A 111 -10.09 37.02 -0.41
CA TYR A 111 -11.28 36.50 0.25
C TYR A 111 -10.97 35.14 0.88
N LEU A 112 -10.84 35.11 2.20
CA LEU A 112 -10.71 33.88 2.96
C LEU A 112 -12.08 33.20 3.04
N PHE A 113 -12.28 32.17 2.21
CA PHE A 113 -13.54 31.43 2.13
C PHE A 113 -13.65 30.44 3.29
N THR A 114 -12.60 29.64 3.49
CA THR A 114 -12.49 28.71 4.62
C THR A 114 -11.20 29.01 5.35
N ASP A 115 -11.31 29.28 6.65
CA ASP A 115 -10.14 29.50 7.50
C ASP A 115 -9.29 28.21 7.59
N LEU A 116 -8.02 28.36 7.95
CA LEU A 116 -7.14 27.22 8.16
C LEU A 116 -7.54 26.55 9.48
N ASP A 117 -8.32 25.47 9.40
CA ASP A 117 -8.68 24.60 10.53
C ASP A 117 -8.91 23.16 10.08
N VAL A 118 -9.18 22.25 11.01
CA VAL A 118 -9.60 20.88 10.72
C VAL A 118 -10.95 20.96 9.98
N PRO A 119 -11.03 20.43 8.74
CA PRO A 119 -12.21 20.60 7.89
C PRO A 119 -13.47 20.06 8.55
N SER A 120 -14.50 20.90 8.66
CA SER A 120 -15.81 20.50 9.16
C SER A 120 -16.74 20.06 8.03
N ALA A 121 -17.76 19.26 8.36
CA ALA A 121 -18.77 18.85 7.37
C ALA A 121 -19.53 20.06 6.79
N GLN A 122 -19.69 21.13 7.57
CA GLN A 122 -20.34 22.38 7.14
C GLN A 122 -19.52 23.09 6.05
N GLU A 123 -18.22 23.27 6.28
CA GLU A 123 -17.32 23.88 5.28
C GLU A 123 -17.28 23.08 3.97
N VAL A 124 -17.34 21.75 4.06
CA VAL A 124 -17.41 20.89 2.87
C VAL A 124 -18.74 21.07 2.11
N LYS A 125 -19.86 21.30 2.82
CA LYS A 125 -21.15 21.64 2.19
C LYS A 125 -21.11 23.03 1.54
N GLU A 126 -20.54 24.02 2.21
CA GLU A 126 -20.40 25.39 1.70
C GLU A 126 -19.52 25.44 0.45
N LEU A 127 -18.38 24.75 0.46
CA LEU A 127 -17.49 24.66 -0.71
C LEU A 127 -18.17 23.94 -1.88
N ARG A 128 -19.04 22.96 -1.60
CA ARG A 128 -19.85 22.31 -2.64
C ARG A 128 -20.90 23.25 -3.23
N ALA A 129 -21.61 24.01 -2.40
CA ALA A 129 -22.58 24.99 -2.86
C ALA A 129 -21.92 26.05 -3.77
N LEU A 130 -20.69 26.46 -3.43
CA LEU A 130 -19.87 27.36 -4.26
C LEU A 130 -19.51 26.74 -5.62
N VAL A 131 -19.28 25.43 -5.68
CA VAL A 131 -18.95 24.69 -6.89
C VAL A 131 -20.15 24.45 -7.80
N ASP A 132 -21.34 24.21 -7.23
CA ASP A 132 -22.56 23.83 -7.95
C ASP A 132 -23.35 25.07 -8.50
N ASP A 133 -22.81 26.29 -8.36
CA ASP A 133 -23.41 27.58 -8.80
C ASP A 133 -24.77 27.88 -8.15
N ASP A 134 -24.94 27.53 -6.86
CA ASP A 134 -26.06 28.04 -6.07
C ASP A 134 -25.90 29.58 -5.94
N GLY A 135 -26.98 30.35 -6.09
CA GLY A 135 -26.98 31.77 -6.47
C GLY A 135 -26.07 32.76 -5.71
N ASP A 136 -25.57 32.40 -4.52
CA ASP A 136 -24.62 33.19 -3.72
C ASP A 136 -23.16 33.10 -4.25
N SER A 137 -22.86 32.07 -5.04
CA SER A 137 -21.53 31.81 -5.61
C SER A 137 -21.05 32.90 -6.58
N ARG A 138 -21.97 33.56 -7.29
CA ARG A 138 -21.66 34.60 -8.27
C ARG A 138 -21.16 35.90 -7.66
N ASP A 139 -21.59 36.20 -6.44
CA ASP A 139 -21.18 37.42 -5.73
C ASP A 139 -19.77 37.25 -5.13
N ILE A 140 -19.41 36.04 -4.69
CA ILE A 140 -18.09 35.74 -4.11
C ILE A 140 -17.03 35.57 -5.22
N LEU A 141 -17.38 34.91 -6.33
CA LEU A 141 -16.48 34.65 -7.45
C LEU A 141 -16.40 35.81 -8.46
N ALA A 142 -16.91 36.98 -8.11
CA ALA A 142 -16.79 38.17 -8.95
C ALA A 142 -15.31 38.62 -9.03
N PRO A 143 -14.71 38.70 -10.23
CA PRO A 143 -13.32 39.12 -10.38
C PRO A 143 -13.16 40.62 -10.11
N ALA A 144 -12.04 40.98 -9.51
CA ALA A 144 -11.63 42.35 -9.27
C ALA A 144 -11.26 43.04 -10.58
N LYS A 145 -11.56 44.34 -10.68
CA LYS A 145 -11.14 45.18 -11.81
C LYS A 145 -9.65 45.53 -11.76
N GLU A 146 -9.08 45.57 -10.56
CA GLU A 146 -7.66 45.86 -10.34
C GLU A 146 -6.88 44.56 -10.15
N GLN A 147 -5.64 44.57 -10.65
CA GLN A 147 -4.78 43.40 -10.57
C GLN A 147 -4.29 43.19 -9.15
N VAL A 148 -4.41 41.96 -8.65
CA VAL A 148 -4.00 41.61 -7.30
C VAL A 148 -2.50 41.67 -7.09
N SER A 149 -2.12 42.26 -5.97
CA SER A 149 -0.73 42.25 -5.53
C SER A 149 -0.38 40.91 -4.89
N MET A 150 0.54 40.14 -5.49
CA MET A 150 1.03 38.88 -4.91
C MET A 150 1.70 39.09 -3.55
N ALA A 151 2.30 40.26 -3.29
CA ALA A 151 2.82 40.59 -1.97
C ALA A 151 1.72 40.58 -0.89
N ASN A 152 0.50 41.03 -1.23
CA ASN A 152 -0.64 40.99 -0.30
C ASN A 152 -1.15 39.56 -0.10
N VAL A 153 -1.22 38.75 -1.16
CA VAL A 153 -1.63 37.34 -1.08
C VAL A 153 -0.67 36.54 -0.20
N LEU A 154 0.63 36.68 -0.43
CA LEU A 154 1.66 35.98 0.35
C LEU A 154 1.71 36.47 1.80
N PHE A 155 1.47 37.76 2.04
CA PHE A 155 1.40 38.29 3.40
C PHE A 155 0.15 37.84 4.15
N CYS A 156 -1.01 37.80 3.47
CA CYS A 156 -2.24 37.21 3.97
C CYS A 156 -2.02 35.74 4.37
N ALA A 157 -1.42 34.94 3.49
CA ALA A 157 -1.06 33.56 3.79
C ALA A 157 -0.12 33.43 5.00
N ASN A 158 0.89 34.30 5.11
CA ASN A 158 1.82 34.31 6.25
C ASN A 158 1.07 34.55 7.57
N GLN A 159 0.14 35.51 7.58
CA GLN A 159 -0.67 35.81 8.76
C GLN A 159 -1.56 34.61 9.16
N ILE A 160 -2.16 33.91 8.19
CA ILE A 160 -2.98 32.71 8.43
C ILE A 160 -2.13 31.59 9.05
N PHE A 161 -0.96 31.29 8.48
CA PHE A 161 -0.09 30.24 9.03
C PHE A 161 0.43 30.58 10.43
N THR A 162 0.73 31.85 10.67
CA THR A 162 1.22 32.32 11.98
C THR A 162 0.13 32.26 13.05
N SER A 163 -1.12 32.60 12.73
CA SER A 163 -2.22 32.60 13.70
C SER A 163 -2.79 31.21 13.97
N ARG A 164 -3.00 30.39 12.92
CA ARG A 164 -3.70 29.11 13.02
C ARG A 164 -2.78 27.90 13.15
N ALA A 165 -1.63 27.91 12.48
CA ALA A 165 -0.73 26.76 12.40
C ALA A 165 0.70 26.96 12.97
N PRO A 166 0.92 27.69 14.09
CA PRO A 166 2.26 28.00 14.59
C PRO A 166 3.06 26.79 15.09
N ASN A 167 2.37 25.68 15.43
CA ASN A 167 2.97 24.45 15.96
C ASN A 167 2.96 23.29 14.94
N PHE A 168 2.66 23.57 13.66
CA PHE A 168 2.67 22.56 12.62
C PHE A 168 4.07 22.43 12.02
N LEU A 169 4.56 21.19 11.90
CA LEU A 169 5.86 20.87 11.31
C LEU A 169 5.82 20.97 9.78
N SER A 170 4.67 20.69 9.17
CA SER A 170 4.47 20.77 7.72
C SER A 170 3.43 21.84 7.43
N ARG A 171 3.84 22.89 6.70
CA ARG A 171 2.98 24.00 6.26
C ARG A 171 3.18 24.20 4.77
N ARG A 172 2.09 24.23 4.00
CA ARG A 172 2.17 24.34 2.54
C ARG A 172 1.13 25.28 1.97
N LEU A 173 1.58 26.15 1.08
CA LEU A 173 0.74 27.06 0.32
C LEU A 173 0.62 26.55 -1.12
N PHE A 174 -0.58 26.18 -1.54
CA PHE A 174 -0.87 25.74 -2.90
C PHE A 174 -1.41 26.89 -3.73
N ILE A 175 -0.66 27.35 -4.72
CA ILE A 175 -1.07 28.44 -5.61
C ILE A 175 -1.58 27.85 -6.92
N ILE A 176 -2.84 28.12 -7.27
CA ILE A 176 -3.48 27.66 -8.51
C ILE A 176 -3.84 28.89 -9.35
N THR A 177 -3.22 29.04 -10.52
CA THR A 177 -3.36 30.24 -11.37
C THR A 177 -2.99 29.96 -12.83
N ASP A 178 -3.54 30.75 -13.75
CA ASP A 178 -3.18 30.78 -15.18
C ASP A 178 -2.35 32.01 -15.59
N ASN A 179 -2.05 32.89 -14.64
CA ASN A 179 -1.29 34.12 -14.85
C ASN A 179 0.19 33.89 -14.52
N ASP A 180 1.04 33.85 -15.54
CA ASP A 180 2.48 33.61 -15.37
C ASP A 180 3.30 34.87 -15.04
N ASN A 181 2.69 36.06 -15.11
CA ASN A 181 3.35 37.33 -14.77
C ASN A 181 2.38 38.33 -14.09
N PRO A 182 2.03 38.11 -12.81
CA PRO A 182 1.03 38.91 -12.10
C PRO A 182 1.41 40.37 -11.85
N HIS A 183 2.65 40.79 -12.09
CA HIS A 183 3.10 42.19 -11.89
C HIS A 183 3.67 42.85 -13.14
N GLY A 184 3.59 42.20 -14.32
CA GLY A 184 4.10 42.79 -15.55
C GLY A 184 5.60 43.13 -15.45
N ASP A 185 5.93 44.38 -15.76
CA ASP A 185 7.29 44.94 -15.68
C ASP A 185 7.55 45.73 -14.38
N ASP A 186 6.60 45.73 -13.43
CA ASP A 186 6.76 46.47 -12.17
C ASP A 186 7.72 45.76 -11.22
N LYS A 187 8.96 46.24 -11.23
CA LYS A 187 10.04 45.73 -10.38
C LYS A 187 9.77 45.90 -8.89
N THR A 188 9.02 46.94 -8.49
CA THR A 188 8.79 47.24 -7.08
C THR A 188 7.87 46.19 -6.47
N LEU A 189 6.72 45.93 -7.09
CA LEU A 189 5.77 44.90 -6.67
C LEU A 189 6.36 43.50 -6.74
N ARG A 190 7.16 43.21 -7.79
CA ARG A 190 7.89 41.94 -7.89
C ARG A 190 8.86 41.75 -6.73
N SER A 191 9.68 42.76 -6.43
CA SER A 191 10.62 42.70 -5.31
C SER A 191 9.91 42.54 -3.96
N ALA A 192 8.76 43.21 -3.77
CA ALA A 192 7.95 43.05 -2.58
C ALA A 192 7.41 41.61 -2.44
N ALA A 193 6.91 41.02 -3.54
CA ALA A 193 6.44 39.63 -3.54
C ALA A 193 7.57 38.65 -3.21
N THR A 194 8.77 38.83 -3.77
CA THR A 194 9.94 37.99 -3.45
C THR A 194 10.33 38.08 -1.97
N VAL A 195 10.29 39.28 -1.37
CA VAL A 195 10.57 39.44 0.07
C VAL A 195 9.53 38.69 0.90
N ARG A 196 8.23 38.81 0.59
CA ARG A 196 7.17 38.09 1.31
C ARG A 196 7.24 36.58 1.13
N ALA A 197 7.68 36.12 -0.03
CA ALA A 197 7.94 34.71 -0.29
C ALA A 197 9.07 34.18 0.61
N LYS A 198 10.13 34.99 0.79
CA LYS A 198 11.22 34.66 1.71
C LYS A 198 10.71 34.56 3.14
N ASP A 199 9.86 35.50 3.57
CA ASP A 199 9.29 35.48 4.93
C ASP A 199 8.50 34.17 5.18
N LEU A 200 7.77 33.67 4.16
CA LEU A 200 7.08 32.38 4.23
C LEU A 200 8.06 31.20 4.30
N TYR A 201 9.14 31.24 3.52
CA TYR A 201 10.18 30.20 3.56
C TYR A 201 10.87 30.15 4.92
N ASP A 202 11.24 31.31 5.47
CA ASP A 202 11.86 31.44 6.80
C ASP A 202 10.89 30.99 7.92
N LEU A 203 9.57 31.08 7.70
CA LEU A 203 8.53 30.51 8.57
C LEU A 203 8.38 28.98 8.45
N GLY A 204 9.05 28.35 7.49
CA GLY A 204 8.94 26.91 7.18
C GLY A 204 7.73 26.56 6.31
N VAL A 205 7.15 27.51 5.58
CA VAL A 205 6.05 27.27 4.63
C VAL A 205 6.63 26.95 3.25
N THR A 206 6.25 25.80 2.70
CA THR A 206 6.61 25.41 1.33
C THR A 206 5.55 25.93 0.35
N ILE A 207 5.96 26.74 -0.62
CA ILE A 207 5.09 27.25 -1.69
C ILE A 207 5.10 26.26 -2.86
N GLU A 208 3.94 25.74 -3.24
CA GLU A 208 3.78 24.84 -4.38
C GLU A 208 2.85 25.46 -5.43
N LEU A 209 3.36 25.61 -6.65
CA LEU A 209 2.60 26.14 -7.79
C LEU A 209 1.96 25.01 -8.60
N PHE A 210 0.70 25.22 -8.95
CA PHE A 210 -0.08 24.41 -9.88
C PHE A 210 -0.48 25.28 -11.08
N PRO A 211 0.40 25.40 -12.08
CA PRO A 211 0.20 26.30 -13.20
C PRO A 211 -0.80 25.74 -14.21
N ILE A 212 -1.71 26.59 -14.67
CA ILE A 212 -2.74 26.26 -15.65
C ILE A 212 -2.40 26.96 -16.97
N SER A 213 -2.11 26.19 -18.03
CA SER A 213 -1.87 26.78 -19.36
C SER A 213 -3.18 27.15 -20.05
N ARG A 214 -3.21 28.28 -20.73
CA ARG A 214 -4.35 28.75 -21.54
C ARG A 214 -4.25 28.17 -22.97
N PRO A 215 -5.38 28.01 -23.71
CA PRO A 215 -5.36 27.50 -25.08
C PRO A 215 -4.40 28.25 -26.02
N GLU A 216 -4.26 29.56 -25.81
CA GLU A 216 -3.42 30.45 -26.64
C GLU A 216 -2.06 30.76 -26.00
N HIS A 217 -1.82 30.36 -24.74
CA HIS A 217 -0.61 30.74 -24.00
C HIS A 217 -0.16 29.63 -23.04
N GLU A 218 1.05 29.12 -23.29
CA GLU A 218 1.72 28.18 -22.40
C GLU A 218 2.31 28.91 -21.18
N PHE A 219 2.04 28.38 -19.99
CA PHE A 219 2.46 29.00 -18.74
C PHE A 219 3.99 28.95 -18.56
N LYS A 220 4.64 30.11 -18.34
CA LYS A 220 6.10 30.20 -18.19
C LYS A 220 6.51 30.58 -16.77
N ASN A 221 6.99 29.60 -15.99
CA ASN A 221 7.46 29.80 -14.61
C ASN A 221 8.59 30.83 -14.49
N SER A 222 9.47 30.90 -15.50
CA SER A 222 10.65 31.78 -15.53
C SER A 222 10.33 33.27 -15.50
N LYS A 223 9.08 33.66 -15.77
CA LYS A 223 8.69 35.08 -15.77
C LYS A 223 8.57 35.65 -14.37
N PHE A 224 8.16 34.86 -13.36
CA PHE A 224 7.89 35.37 -12.01
C PHE A 224 8.09 34.31 -10.93
N TYR A 225 7.45 33.15 -11.06
CA TYR A 225 7.37 32.15 -9.99
C TYR A 225 8.69 31.45 -9.64
N ASP A 226 9.66 31.38 -10.58
CA ASP A 226 11.02 30.89 -10.27
C ASP A 226 11.73 31.72 -9.18
N ASP A 227 11.35 32.99 -8.98
CA ASP A 227 11.95 33.87 -7.96
C ASP A 227 11.32 33.69 -6.56
N ILE A 228 10.18 32.99 -6.48
CA ILE A 228 9.29 32.93 -5.30
C ILE A 228 9.24 31.50 -4.76
N ILE A 229 9.31 30.52 -5.67
CA ILE A 229 9.36 29.11 -5.32
C ILE A 229 10.81 28.78 -4.97
N TYR A 230 11.10 28.74 -3.68
CA TYR A 230 12.37 28.25 -3.18
C TYR A 230 12.50 26.77 -3.51
N LYS A 231 13.36 26.47 -4.48
CA LYS A 231 13.76 25.10 -4.81
C LYS A 231 14.63 24.61 -3.67
N SER A 232 14.14 23.61 -2.96
CA SER A 232 14.93 22.81 -2.02
C SER A 232 16.25 22.42 -2.68
N SER A 233 17.34 23.01 -2.21
CA SER A 233 18.68 22.63 -2.66
C SER A 233 18.88 21.14 -2.32
N PRO A 234 19.48 20.32 -3.19
CA PRO A 234 19.82 18.92 -2.88
C PRO A 234 20.67 18.75 -1.61
N ASN A 235 21.22 19.85 -1.07
CA ASN A 235 22.08 19.90 0.10
C ASN A 235 21.38 20.42 1.37
N ASP A 236 20.07 20.70 1.35
CA ASP A 236 19.33 21.17 2.54
C ASP A 236 18.71 19.97 3.31
N PRO A 237 19.18 19.68 4.54
CA PRO A 237 18.78 18.51 5.31
C PRO A 237 17.34 18.54 5.84
N GLU A 238 16.69 19.71 5.94
CA GLU A 238 15.27 19.81 6.36
C GLU A 238 14.30 19.85 5.17
N ALA A 239 14.83 19.86 3.95
CA ALA A 239 14.00 20.06 2.78
C ALA A 239 13.28 18.77 2.34
N PRO A 240 11.97 18.83 2.03
CA PRO A 240 11.28 17.71 1.41
C PRO A 240 11.97 17.39 0.08
N ALA A 241 12.55 16.19 -0.03
CA ALA A 241 13.31 15.73 -1.19
C ALA A 241 12.42 15.58 -2.43
N TYR A 242 12.07 16.70 -3.07
CA TYR A 242 11.45 16.74 -4.39
C TYR A 242 12.55 16.52 -5.43
N LEU A 243 12.76 15.26 -5.82
CA LEU A 243 13.49 14.97 -7.04
C LEU A 243 12.69 15.55 -8.22
N GLN A 244 13.25 16.60 -8.82
CA GLN A 244 12.86 17.24 -10.09
C GLN A 244 11.43 17.78 -10.17
N THR A 245 11.30 19.10 -10.02
CA THR A 245 10.10 19.87 -10.34
C THR A 245 10.00 20.16 -11.85
N ASP A 246 10.05 19.14 -12.70
CA ASP A 246 9.51 19.28 -14.06
C ASP A 246 7.99 19.14 -13.99
N SER A 247 7.38 20.12 -13.32
CA SER A 247 5.95 20.38 -13.41
C SER A 247 5.70 20.84 -14.83
N LYS A 248 5.49 19.91 -15.76
CA LYS A 248 4.87 20.27 -17.04
C LYS A 248 3.54 20.93 -16.67
N ALA A 249 3.37 22.19 -17.07
CA ALA A 249 2.13 22.89 -16.85
C ALA A 249 0.98 22.01 -17.37
N ALA A 250 -0.15 21.98 -16.65
CA ALA A 250 -1.30 21.20 -17.10
C ALA A 250 -1.62 21.65 -18.53
N THR A 251 -1.59 20.70 -19.48
CA THR A 251 -1.56 20.99 -20.92
C THR A 251 -2.78 21.81 -21.33
N ALA A 252 -2.54 22.85 -22.13
CA ALA A 252 -3.56 23.76 -22.67
C ALA A 252 -4.68 23.05 -23.47
N THR A 253 -4.42 21.83 -23.94
CA THR A 253 -5.26 21.06 -24.88
C THR A 253 -6.26 20.10 -24.21
N GLY A 254 -6.30 20.06 -22.88
CA GLY A 254 -7.17 19.15 -22.14
C GLY A 254 -8.49 19.80 -21.69
N ASP A 255 -9.58 19.03 -21.77
CA ASP A 255 -10.89 19.33 -21.17
C ASP A 255 -10.77 19.73 -19.69
N GLY A 256 -11.74 20.50 -19.15
CA GLY A 256 -11.78 20.88 -17.73
C GLY A 256 -11.67 19.68 -16.77
N ILE A 257 -12.23 18.53 -17.14
CA ILE A 257 -12.13 17.28 -16.36
C ILE A 257 -10.71 16.68 -16.41
N SER A 258 -10.01 16.82 -17.53
CA SER A 258 -8.61 16.38 -17.63
C SER A 258 -7.68 17.27 -16.82
N LEU A 259 -7.98 18.57 -16.76
CA LEU A 259 -7.31 19.54 -15.88
C LEU A 259 -7.54 19.16 -14.42
N LEU A 260 -8.79 18.88 -14.02
CA LEU A 260 -9.15 18.39 -12.68
C LEU A 260 -8.34 17.13 -12.30
N ASN A 261 -8.34 16.11 -13.16
CA ASN A 261 -7.62 14.87 -12.88
C ASN A 261 -6.10 15.09 -12.80
N THR A 262 -5.55 15.96 -13.64
CA THR A 262 -4.13 16.32 -13.63
C THR A 262 -3.77 17.06 -12.34
N LEU A 263 -4.60 18.03 -11.93
CA LEU A 263 -4.45 18.76 -10.67
C LEU A 263 -4.57 17.82 -9.47
N LEU A 264 -5.58 16.95 -9.41
CA LEU A 264 -5.74 15.95 -8.35
C LEU A 264 -4.51 15.02 -8.27
N SER A 265 -4.00 14.56 -9.40
CA SER A 265 -2.80 13.71 -9.44
C SER A 265 -1.55 14.48 -8.97
N SER A 266 -1.38 15.72 -9.42
CA SER A 266 -0.25 16.57 -9.04
C SER A 266 -0.28 16.90 -7.54
N ILE A 267 -1.45 17.32 -7.04
CA ILE A 267 -1.70 17.59 -5.62
C ILE A 267 -1.43 16.32 -4.80
N ASN A 268 -2.03 15.18 -5.16
CA ASN A 268 -1.79 13.92 -4.44
C ASN A 268 -0.31 13.50 -4.42
N SER A 269 0.45 13.75 -5.49
CA SER A 269 1.88 13.42 -5.54
C SER A 269 2.76 14.26 -4.61
N ARG A 270 2.33 15.49 -4.27
CA ARG A 270 3.09 16.43 -3.42
C ARG A 270 2.58 16.49 -1.98
N THR A 271 1.35 16.07 -1.75
CA THR A 271 0.69 16.27 -0.45
C THR A 271 1.12 15.28 0.64
N VAL A 272 1.79 14.18 0.31
CA VAL A 272 2.22 13.21 1.33
C VAL A 272 3.69 13.47 1.66
N PRO A 273 4.04 14.01 2.85
CA PRO A 273 5.43 14.11 3.25
C PRO A 273 6.05 12.71 3.29
N ARG A 274 7.25 12.55 2.71
CA ARG A 274 7.97 11.26 2.71
C ARG A 274 8.37 10.93 4.14
N ARG A 275 7.63 10.03 4.80
CA ARG A 275 7.90 9.62 6.18
C ARG A 275 8.89 8.46 6.19
N THR A 276 10.04 8.68 6.80
CA THR A 276 11.04 7.64 7.03
C THR A 276 10.54 6.67 8.10
N HIS A 277 10.54 5.37 7.79
CA HIS A 277 10.32 4.31 8.77
C HIS A 277 11.52 4.17 9.71
N PHE A 278 12.71 4.31 9.16
CA PHE A 278 13.96 4.47 9.92
C PHE A 278 14.82 5.52 9.21
N SER A 279 15.41 6.42 9.99
CA SER A 279 16.30 7.48 9.52
C SER A 279 17.74 7.14 9.86
N ASN A 280 18.67 7.51 8.98
CA ASN A 280 20.11 7.42 9.19
C ASN A 280 20.61 6.03 9.63
N MET A 281 20.07 4.98 9.02
CA MET A 281 20.51 3.62 9.31
C MET A 281 21.84 3.34 8.61
N PRO A 282 22.84 2.77 9.31
CA PRO A 282 24.11 2.41 8.70
C PRO A 282 23.93 1.21 7.76
N LEU A 283 24.26 1.41 6.48
CA LEU A 283 24.44 0.37 5.49
C LEU A 283 25.93 -0.01 5.43
N GLU A 284 26.26 -1.16 6.00
CA GLU A 284 27.63 -1.70 6.04
C GLU A 284 27.91 -2.53 4.79
N LEU A 285 28.84 -2.05 3.95
CA LEU A 285 29.30 -2.76 2.75
C LEU A 285 30.52 -3.65 3.04
N GLY A 286 31.25 -3.33 4.10
CA GLY A 286 32.40 -4.07 4.59
C GLY A 286 32.86 -3.52 5.95
N PRO A 287 33.90 -4.13 6.56
CA PRO A 287 34.51 -3.60 7.78
C PRO A 287 34.93 -2.15 7.58
N ASP A 288 34.50 -1.27 8.49
CA ASP A 288 34.74 0.19 8.46
C ASP A 288 34.24 0.95 7.22
N PHE A 289 33.48 0.29 6.33
CA PHE A 289 32.88 0.93 5.17
C PHE A 289 31.36 0.97 5.29
N LYS A 290 30.87 2.10 5.80
CA LYS A 290 29.45 2.35 6.09
C LYS A 290 28.97 3.59 5.36
N ILE A 291 27.72 3.55 4.91
CA ILE A 291 27.01 4.72 4.38
C ILE A 291 25.68 4.89 5.11
N SER A 292 25.11 6.09 5.11
CA SER A 292 23.81 6.34 5.74
C SER A 292 22.69 6.17 4.73
N VAL A 293 21.63 5.44 5.12
CA VAL A 293 20.41 5.27 4.33
C VAL A 293 19.17 5.49 5.19
N SER A 294 18.15 6.07 4.57
CA SER A 294 16.82 6.23 5.16
C SER A 294 15.85 5.26 4.48
N GLY A 295 15.04 4.59 5.28
CA GLY A 295 14.04 3.62 4.84
C GLY A 295 12.64 4.20 4.82
N TYR A 296 11.84 3.82 3.84
CA TYR A 296 10.47 4.26 3.60
C TYR A 296 9.56 3.05 3.34
N ILE A 297 8.31 3.14 3.78
CA ILE A 297 7.27 2.16 3.44
C ILE A 297 6.38 2.77 2.36
N LEU A 298 6.59 2.38 1.11
CA LEU A 298 5.83 2.90 -0.03
C LEU A 298 4.45 2.23 -0.16
N LEU A 299 4.34 0.96 0.27
CA LEU A 299 3.12 0.18 0.19
C LEU A 299 2.73 -0.25 1.60
N ARG A 300 1.58 0.23 2.06
CA ARG A 300 1.01 -0.12 3.36
C ARG A 300 -0.42 -0.57 3.21
N ARG A 301 -0.81 -1.60 3.97
CA ARG A 301 -2.21 -1.99 4.10
C ARG A 301 -2.97 -0.89 4.84
N GLN A 302 -3.95 -0.30 4.17
CA GLN A 302 -4.88 0.63 4.80
C GLN A 302 -5.90 -0.15 5.64
N ALA A 303 -6.13 0.30 6.86
CA ALA A 303 -7.17 -0.19 7.76
C ALA A 303 -8.10 0.97 8.14
N PRO A 304 -9.37 0.72 8.51
CA PRO A 304 -10.24 1.75 9.03
C PRO A 304 -9.62 2.41 10.27
N ALA A 305 -9.89 3.70 10.45
CA ALA A 305 -9.43 4.41 11.65
C ALA A 305 -10.04 3.76 12.91
N ARG A 306 -9.26 3.74 14.00
CA ARG A 306 -9.71 3.20 15.29
C ARG A 306 -10.93 3.98 15.78
N ASN A 307 -11.92 3.26 16.29
CA ASN A 307 -13.08 3.86 16.93
C ASN A 307 -12.65 4.66 18.18
N SER A 308 -13.17 5.89 18.29
CA SER A 308 -13.00 6.72 19.47
C SER A 308 -14.31 6.76 20.25
N PHE A 309 -14.21 6.70 21.58
CA PHE A 309 -15.36 6.92 22.44
C PHE A 309 -15.61 8.43 22.53
N ILE A 310 -16.84 8.85 22.28
CA ILE A 310 -17.25 10.26 22.34
C ILE A 310 -18.22 10.43 23.50
N TRP A 311 -17.94 11.41 24.35
CA TRP A 311 -18.85 11.82 25.40
C TRP A 311 -19.82 12.89 24.87
N LEU A 312 -21.11 12.57 24.88
CA LEU A 312 -22.18 13.39 24.27
C LEU A 312 -22.98 14.21 25.29
N ASN A 313 -22.77 14.02 26.59
CA ASN A 313 -23.61 14.66 27.63
C ASN A 313 -23.23 16.14 27.90
N GLY A 314 -22.29 16.72 27.16
CA GLY A 314 -21.91 18.13 27.28
C GLY A 314 -22.30 18.97 26.07
N GLU A 315 -22.04 20.28 26.16
CA GLU A 315 -22.32 21.24 25.08
C GLU A 315 -21.55 20.95 23.79
N LYS A 316 -20.34 20.37 23.91
CA LYS A 316 -19.53 19.92 22.78
C LYS A 316 -19.18 18.44 22.95
N PRO A 317 -19.24 17.63 21.88
CA PRO A 317 -18.77 16.26 21.93
C PRO A 317 -17.26 16.24 22.21
N VAL A 318 -16.85 15.55 23.28
CA VAL A 318 -15.42 15.42 23.66
C VAL A 318 -14.98 13.98 23.48
N VAL A 319 -13.79 13.78 22.89
CA VAL A 319 -13.18 12.46 22.77
C VAL A 319 -12.71 11.98 24.14
N ALA A 320 -13.22 10.83 24.57
CA ALA A 320 -12.86 10.23 25.86
C ALA A 320 -11.43 9.67 25.82
N LYS A 321 -10.63 10.04 26.83
CA LYS A 321 -9.26 9.52 27.00
C LYS A 321 -9.31 8.24 27.83
N GLY A 322 -9.09 7.10 27.18
CA GLY A 322 -8.93 5.82 27.87
C GLY A 322 -7.63 5.79 28.69
N VAL A 323 -7.72 5.45 29.97
CA VAL A 323 -6.58 5.19 30.85
C VAL A 323 -6.73 3.78 31.39
N THR A 324 -5.70 2.95 31.22
CA THR A 324 -5.67 1.58 31.73
C THR A 324 -4.68 1.51 32.88
N THR A 325 -5.17 1.13 34.06
CA THR A 325 -4.36 0.93 35.27
C THR A 325 -4.55 -0.50 35.75
N HIS A 326 -3.46 -1.20 36.03
CA HIS A 326 -3.52 -2.53 36.64
C HIS A 326 -3.66 -2.39 38.16
N SER A 327 -4.64 -3.06 38.75
CA SER A 327 -4.88 -3.09 40.19
C SER A 327 -4.71 -4.52 40.72
N ALA A 328 -4.13 -4.67 41.90
CA ALA A 328 -4.06 -5.95 42.59
C ALA A 328 -5.45 -6.30 43.14
N ASP A 329 -5.92 -7.53 42.87
CA ASP A 329 -7.27 -7.99 43.25
C ASP A 329 -7.48 -7.96 44.78
N ASP A 330 -6.46 -8.38 45.55
CA ASP A 330 -6.56 -8.48 47.00
C ASP A 330 -6.54 -7.13 47.73
N THR A 331 -5.83 -6.13 47.18
CA THR A 331 -5.54 -4.87 47.89
C THR A 331 -6.16 -3.64 47.23
N GLY A 332 -6.65 -3.75 46.00
CA GLY A 332 -7.13 -2.62 45.19
C GLY A 332 -6.04 -1.59 44.87
N ARG A 333 -4.78 -1.85 45.23
CA ARG A 333 -3.65 -0.95 44.98
C ARG A 333 -3.24 -1.01 43.51
N ASN A 334 -2.94 0.15 42.94
CA ASN A 334 -2.34 0.24 41.61
C ASN A 334 -0.96 -0.44 41.61
N VAL A 335 -0.78 -1.36 40.68
CA VAL A 335 0.46 -2.13 40.49
C VAL A 335 1.34 -1.39 39.50
N GLU A 336 2.58 -1.13 39.90
CA GLU A 336 3.56 -0.48 39.04
C GLU A 336 4.20 -1.48 38.07
N LYS A 337 4.68 -1.00 36.91
CA LYS A 337 5.24 -1.89 35.87
C LYS A 337 6.41 -2.77 36.34
N TRP A 338 7.17 -2.32 37.34
CA TRP A 338 8.31 -3.06 37.90
C TRP A 338 7.89 -4.16 38.89
N GLU A 339 6.67 -4.07 39.44
CA GLU A 339 6.09 -5.10 40.33
C GLU A 339 5.54 -6.28 39.51
N ILE A 340 5.27 -6.07 38.22
CA ILE A 340 4.75 -7.08 37.30
C ILE A 340 5.91 -7.92 36.75
N ARG A 341 5.77 -9.26 36.84
CA ARG A 341 6.67 -10.22 36.20
C ARG A 341 5.90 -11.08 35.22
N LYS A 342 6.47 -11.29 34.03
CA LYS A 342 5.90 -12.20 33.03
C LYS A 342 6.34 -13.63 33.38
N ALA A 343 5.38 -14.55 33.42
CA ALA A 343 5.62 -15.96 33.70
C ALA A 343 5.06 -16.82 32.56
N TYR A 344 5.86 -17.78 32.08
CA TYR A 344 5.44 -18.76 31.08
C TYR A 344 5.29 -20.13 31.73
N LYS A 345 4.20 -20.82 31.41
CA LYS A 345 3.93 -22.16 31.93
C LYS A 345 4.45 -23.20 30.94
N PHE A 346 5.39 -24.03 31.38
CA PHE A 346 5.94 -25.14 30.60
C PHE A 346 5.94 -26.41 31.43
N GLY A 347 5.24 -27.46 30.97
CA GLY A 347 5.29 -28.79 31.62
C GLY A 347 4.79 -28.85 33.07
N GLY A 348 4.04 -27.85 33.55
CA GLY A 348 3.57 -27.74 34.94
C GLY A 348 4.39 -26.77 35.80
N ASP A 349 5.58 -26.39 35.35
CA ASP A 349 6.43 -25.40 36.01
C ASP A 349 6.17 -23.99 35.47
N GLN A 350 6.37 -22.99 36.34
CA GLN A 350 6.28 -21.58 35.98
C GLN A 350 7.67 -20.98 35.89
N VAL A 351 8.07 -20.57 34.69
CA VAL A 351 9.34 -19.87 34.45
C VAL A 351 9.05 -18.37 34.38
N THR A 352 9.56 -17.63 35.36
CA THR A 352 9.42 -16.17 35.43
C THR A 352 10.62 -15.49 34.78
N PHE A 353 10.38 -14.47 33.97
CA PHE A 353 11.43 -13.61 33.44
C PHE A 353 11.23 -12.17 33.92
N SER A 354 12.32 -11.52 34.29
CA SER A 354 12.33 -10.08 34.50
C SER A 354 12.21 -9.34 33.14
N PRO A 355 11.70 -8.10 33.13
CA PRO A 355 11.66 -7.29 31.91
C PRO A 355 13.03 -7.08 31.26
N ASP A 356 14.08 -6.98 32.07
CA ASP A 356 15.45 -6.77 31.57
C ASP A 356 16.03 -8.04 30.95
N GLU A 357 15.76 -9.22 31.52
CA GLU A 357 16.13 -10.51 30.90
C GLU A 357 15.40 -10.70 29.57
N GLN A 358 14.12 -10.31 29.47
CA GLN A 358 13.38 -10.39 28.20
C GLN A 358 13.96 -9.46 27.14
N LYS A 359 14.38 -8.26 27.52
CA LYS A 359 15.06 -7.33 26.61
C LYS A 359 16.41 -7.89 26.17
N ALA A 360 17.19 -8.45 27.10
CA ALA A 360 18.48 -9.06 26.80
C ALA A 360 18.36 -10.27 25.85
N LEU A 361 17.32 -11.10 26.02
CA LEU A 361 17.05 -12.23 25.12
C LEU A 361 16.70 -11.81 23.69
N ARG A 362 16.20 -10.57 23.50
CA ARG A 362 15.83 -10.00 22.20
C ARG A 362 16.87 -9.03 21.65
N ASP A 363 17.96 -8.79 22.35
CA ASP A 363 18.99 -7.86 21.92
C ASP A 363 20.00 -8.55 20.99
N PHE A 364 19.85 -8.29 19.69
CA PHE A 364 20.74 -8.78 18.64
C PHE A 364 21.70 -7.68 18.12
N GLY A 365 21.77 -6.55 18.82
CA GLY A 365 22.61 -5.41 18.47
C GLY A 365 21.84 -4.21 17.94
N GLU A 366 22.59 -3.22 17.46
CA GLU A 366 22.03 -1.96 16.96
C GLU A 366 21.41 -2.11 15.55
N PRO A 367 20.47 -1.22 15.17
CA PRO A 367 19.83 -1.25 13.86
C PRO A 367 20.87 -1.06 12.76
N VAL A 368 20.90 -1.99 11.80
CA VAL A 368 21.93 -2.01 10.75
C VAL A 368 21.42 -2.78 9.54
N ILE A 369 21.86 -2.34 8.36
CA ILE A 369 21.77 -3.14 7.14
C ILE A 369 23.19 -3.57 6.78
N ARG A 370 23.54 -4.84 6.98
CA ARG A 370 24.87 -5.35 6.66
C ARG A 370 24.83 -6.22 5.42
N VAL A 371 25.62 -5.89 4.41
CA VAL A 371 25.74 -6.72 3.21
C VAL A 371 26.56 -7.98 3.54
N ILE A 372 25.94 -9.14 3.32
CA ILE A 372 26.58 -10.46 3.47
C ILE A 372 27.27 -10.84 2.16
N GLY A 373 26.64 -10.55 1.02
CA GLY A 373 27.19 -10.84 -0.30
C GLY A 373 26.21 -10.56 -1.44
N PHE A 374 26.59 -10.93 -2.66
CA PHE A 374 25.79 -10.65 -3.86
C PHE A 374 25.41 -11.95 -4.59
N LYS A 375 24.15 -12.06 -4.99
CA LYS A 375 23.61 -13.20 -5.76
C LYS A 375 22.91 -12.71 -7.03
N PRO A 376 22.83 -13.52 -8.10
CA PRO A 376 21.98 -13.20 -9.25
C PRO A 376 20.52 -13.03 -8.85
N ILE A 377 19.80 -12.11 -9.50
CA ILE A 377 18.38 -11.87 -9.18
C ILE A 377 17.49 -13.10 -9.46
N THR A 378 17.92 -13.97 -10.38
CA THR A 378 17.23 -15.23 -10.71
C THR A 378 17.24 -16.26 -9.57
N ALA A 379 18.13 -16.07 -8.58
CA ALA A 379 18.16 -16.92 -7.39
C ALA A 379 17.08 -16.57 -6.37
N LEU A 380 16.39 -15.43 -6.53
CA LEU A 380 15.27 -15.03 -5.69
C LEU A 380 13.98 -15.63 -6.25
N PRO A 381 13.35 -16.60 -5.56
CA PRO A 381 12.08 -17.12 -6.01
C PRO A 381 10.97 -16.10 -5.74
N PHE A 382 9.98 -16.05 -6.63
CA PHE A 382 8.86 -15.11 -6.55
C PHE A 382 8.06 -15.22 -5.23
N TRP A 383 7.97 -16.42 -4.65
CA TRP A 383 7.23 -16.68 -3.42
C TRP A 383 7.98 -16.30 -2.13
N ALA A 384 9.29 -15.99 -2.19
CA ALA A 384 10.10 -15.67 -1.01
C ALA A 384 9.92 -14.22 -0.55
N ASN A 385 8.68 -13.85 -0.26
CA ASN A 385 8.32 -12.57 0.32
C ASN A 385 7.37 -12.80 1.50
N VAL A 386 7.79 -12.41 2.71
CA VAL A 386 7.02 -12.63 3.94
C VAL A 386 6.29 -11.37 4.40
N LYS A 387 6.94 -10.20 4.30
CA LYS A 387 6.43 -8.92 4.80
C LYS A 387 6.54 -7.85 3.71
N HIS A 388 5.89 -6.71 3.89
CA HIS A 388 5.98 -5.61 2.93
C HIS A 388 7.46 -5.20 2.69
N PRO A 389 7.84 -4.88 1.44
CA PRO A 389 9.20 -4.46 1.16
C PRO A 389 9.45 -3.03 1.66
N TYR A 390 10.68 -2.76 2.10
CA TYR A 390 11.14 -1.42 2.48
C TYR A 390 11.86 -0.78 1.30
N PHE A 391 11.62 0.49 1.04
CA PHE A 391 12.37 1.26 0.05
C PHE A 391 13.47 2.06 0.75
N ILE A 392 14.70 1.99 0.29
CA ILE A 392 15.82 2.74 0.87
C ILE A 392 16.36 3.77 -0.10
N TYR A 393 16.75 4.92 0.46
CA TYR A 393 17.35 6.05 -0.25
C TYR A 393 18.54 6.59 0.57
N PRO A 394 19.62 7.11 -0.06
CA PRO A 394 20.77 7.60 0.68
C PRO A 394 20.42 8.84 1.51
N SER A 395 21.07 8.98 2.66
CA SER A 395 21.07 10.18 3.50
C SER A 395 22.52 10.69 3.64
N GLU A 396 22.73 12.00 3.58
CA GLU A 396 24.05 12.61 3.81
C GLU A 396 24.20 13.21 5.21
N GLU A 397 23.21 13.03 6.09
CA GLU A 397 23.21 13.62 7.44
C GLU A 397 24.39 13.13 8.29
N ASP A 398 24.61 11.81 8.34
CA ASP A 398 25.67 11.20 9.16
C ASP A 398 27.00 11.05 8.40
N TYR A 399 26.93 10.64 7.14
CA TYR A 399 28.11 10.32 6.32
C TYR A 399 28.06 11.05 4.99
N VAL A 400 28.92 12.06 4.84
CA VAL A 400 29.08 12.82 3.59
C VAL A 400 29.63 11.91 2.50
N GLY A 401 28.98 11.92 1.33
CA GLY A 401 29.35 11.05 0.19
C GLY A 401 28.56 9.73 0.11
N SER A 402 27.63 9.48 1.03
CA SER A 402 26.72 8.32 0.98
C SER A 402 25.96 8.23 -0.35
N SER A 403 25.48 9.35 -0.89
CA SER A 403 24.75 9.37 -2.17
C SER A 403 25.59 8.88 -3.34
N ARG A 404 26.90 9.19 -3.36
CA ARG A 404 27.81 8.77 -4.44
C ARG A 404 28.02 7.26 -4.42
N VAL A 405 28.28 6.70 -3.25
CA VAL A 405 28.49 5.26 -3.06
C VAL A 405 27.20 4.49 -3.35
N PHE A 406 26.07 4.97 -2.82
CA PHE A 406 24.76 4.38 -3.06
C PHE A 406 24.41 4.35 -4.56
N SER A 407 24.62 5.47 -5.27
CA SER A 407 24.37 5.57 -6.72
C SER A 407 25.24 4.60 -7.51
N ALA A 408 26.53 4.50 -7.18
CA ALA A 408 27.43 3.55 -7.82
C ALA A 408 26.99 2.09 -7.58
N LEU A 409 26.60 1.76 -6.35
CA LEU A 409 26.10 0.42 -6.01
C LEU A 409 24.80 0.09 -6.76
N HIS A 410 23.85 1.02 -6.76
CA HIS A 410 22.56 0.89 -7.46
C HIS A 410 22.74 0.62 -8.95
N GLN A 411 23.56 1.43 -9.63
CA GLN A 411 23.87 1.25 -11.06
C GLN A 411 24.54 -0.10 -11.35
N MET A 412 25.44 -0.55 -10.48
CA MET A 412 26.14 -1.83 -10.65
C MET A 412 25.22 -3.03 -10.43
N LEU A 413 24.31 -2.97 -9.46
CA LEU A 413 23.32 -4.03 -9.22
C LEU A 413 22.35 -4.16 -10.38
N LEU A 414 21.88 -3.04 -10.94
CA LEU A 414 21.04 -3.01 -12.14
C LEU A 414 21.75 -3.60 -13.36
N ARG A 415 22.94 -3.07 -13.68
CA ARG A 415 23.73 -3.49 -14.84
C ARG A 415 24.04 -4.99 -14.81
N ASN A 416 24.41 -5.50 -13.64
CA ASN A 416 24.81 -6.90 -13.49
C ASN A 416 23.63 -7.84 -13.16
N LYS A 417 22.40 -7.32 -13.02
CA LYS A 417 21.21 -8.07 -12.59
C LYS A 417 21.47 -8.92 -11.34
N LYS A 418 22.12 -8.31 -10.34
CA LYS A 418 22.44 -8.91 -9.05
C LYS A 418 21.62 -8.27 -7.95
N MET A 419 21.32 -9.04 -6.92
CA MET A 419 20.79 -8.60 -5.64
C MET A 419 21.87 -8.74 -4.56
N ALA A 420 21.80 -7.91 -3.53
CA ALA A 420 22.61 -8.07 -2.33
C ALA A 420 21.82 -8.82 -1.26
N LEU A 421 22.40 -9.86 -0.68
CA LEU A 421 21.87 -10.50 0.51
C LEU A 421 22.31 -9.68 1.72
N VAL A 422 21.37 -9.23 2.54
CA VAL A 422 21.62 -8.36 3.68
C VAL A 422 21.11 -8.95 4.97
N TRP A 423 21.85 -8.72 6.05
CA TRP A 423 21.41 -8.87 7.42
C TRP A 423 20.74 -7.58 7.86
N PHE A 424 19.45 -7.64 8.15
CA PHE A 424 18.62 -6.46 8.41
C PHE A 424 18.08 -6.48 9.84
N ILE A 425 18.46 -5.46 10.62
CA ILE A 425 17.88 -5.18 11.95
C ILE A 425 17.20 -3.81 11.86
N ALA A 426 15.86 -3.80 11.84
CA ALA A 426 15.10 -2.59 11.60
C ALA A 426 15.12 -1.59 12.78
N ARG A 427 15.18 -2.10 14.02
CA ARG A 427 15.14 -1.29 15.26
C ARG A 427 15.82 -2.01 16.42
N LYS A 428 16.14 -1.28 17.49
CA LYS A 428 16.71 -1.82 18.73
C LYS A 428 15.73 -2.82 19.35
N GLY A 429 16.20 -4.00 19.72
CA GLY A 429 15.39 -5.09 20.28
C GLY A 429 14.51 -5.85 19.28
N ALA A 430 14.65 -5.60 17.97
CA ALA A 430 14.06 -6.45 16.94
C ALA A 430 15.00 -7.60 16.59
N GLY A 431 14.41 -8.76 16.28
CA GLY A 431 15.15 -9.88 15.73
C GLY A 431 15.74 -9.55 14.36
N PRO A 432 16.92 -10.08 14.03
CA PRO A 432 17.52 -9.91 12.72
C PRO A 432 16.78 -10.73 11.67
N VAL A 433 16.62 -10.15 10.48
CA VAL A 433 15.98 -10.80 9.34
C VAL A 433 16.94 -10.81 8.16
N LEU A 434 17.03 -11.94 7.47
CA LEU A 434 17.71 -12.00 6.18
C LEU A 434 16.82 -11.35 5.13
N ALA A 435 17.37 -10.41 4.36
CA ALA A 435 16.62 -9.73 3.32
C ALA A 435 17.40 -9.68 2.00
N ALA A 436 16.67 -9.61 0.88
CA ALA A 436 17.23 -9.34 -0.43
C ALA A 436 17.11 -7.85 -0.75
N MET A 437 18.26 -7.19 -0.93
CA MET A 437 18.33 -5.81 -1.39
C MET A 437 18.45 -5.78 -2.92
N ILE A 438 17.45 -5.19 -3.57
CA ILE A 438 17.26 -5.19 -5.03
C ILE A 438 17.25 -3.74 -5.53
N ALA A 439 18.02 -3.44 -6.57
CA ALA A 439 17.97 -2.12 -7.19
C ALA A 439 16.71 -1.95 -8.05
N GLY A 440 15.93 -0.90 -7.77
CA GLY A 440 14.74 -0.53 -8.52
C GLY A 440 15.06 0.51 -9.59
N GLU A 441 14.57 0.27 -10.81
CA GLU A 441 14.65 1.26 -11.90
C GLU A 441 13.62 2.37 -11.69
N GLU A 442 14.01 3.60 -12.07
CA GLU A 442 13.07 4.70 -12.14
C GLU A 442 12.03 4.43 -13.23
N LYS A 443 10.75 4.57 -12.88
CA LYS A 443 9.65 4.47 -13.83
C LYS A 443 8.86 5.77 -13.81
N LEU A 444 8.85 6.43 -14.95
CA LEU A 444 8.03 7.60 -15.21
C LEU A 444 6.69 7.16 -15.83
N ASP A 445 5.61 7.83 -15.46
CA ASP A 445 4.29 7.63 -16.05
C ASP A 445 4.17 8.34 -17.42
N GLU A 446 3.05 8.13 -18.14
CA GLU A 446 2.79 8.73 -19.46
C GLU A 446 2.86 10.28 -19.45
N ASN A 447 2.60 10.89 -18.29
CA ASN A 447 2.64 12.34 -18.08
C ASN A 447 4.03 12.86 -17.63
N GLY A 448 5.05 12.01 -17.57
CA GLY A 448 6.39 12.37 -17.07
C GLY A 448 6.49 12.48 -15.55
N VAL A 449 5.43 12.11 -14.81
CA VAL A 449 5.44 12.07 -13.35
C VAL A 449 6.12 10.80 -12.87
N GLN A 450 7.01 10.90 -11.87
CA GLN A 450 7.71 9.76 -11.30
C GLN A 450 6.72 8.83 -10.58
N LYS A 451 6.57 7.59 -11.09
CA LYS A 451 5.71 6.56 -10.51
C LYS A 451 6.46 5.69 -9.51
N TYR A 452 7.68 5.29 -9.85
CA TYR A 452 8.60 4.61 -8.94
C TYR A 452 9.93 5.36 -8.89
N PRO A 453 10.38 5.81 -7.70
CA PRO A 453 11.63 6.52 -7.56
C PRO A 453 12.85 5.61 -7.79
N PRO A 454 13.99 6.15 -8.24
CA PRO A 454 15.26 5.43 -8.25
C PRO A 454 15.69 5.13 -6.81
N GLY A 455 16.04 3.89 -6.52
CA GLY A 455 16.52 3.49 -5.20
C GLY A 455 16.63 1.98 -5.09
N MET A 456 16.74 1.48 -3.86
CA MET A 456 16.82 0.04 -3.61
C MET A 456 15.66 -0.41 -2.72
N TRP A 457 15.27 -1.68 -2.88
CA TRP A 457 14.20 -2.33 -2.14
C TRP A 457 14.80 -3.40 -1.25
N ILE A 458 14.46 -3.43 0.02
CA ILE A 458 14.77 -4.51 0.95
C ILE A 458 13.54 -5.40 1.05
N LEU A 459 13.69 -6.63 0.61
CA LEU A 459 12.66 -7.67 0.65
C LEU A 459 13.00 -8.67 1.77
N PRO A 460 12.24 -8.69 2.88
CA PRO A 460 12.43 -9.69 3.94
C PRO A 460 12.20 -11.10 3.40
N LEU A 461 13.19 -11.97 3.59
CA LEU A 461 13.15 -13.36 3.14
C LEU A 461 12.65 -14.27 4.27
N PRO A 462 11.95 -15.37 3.94
CA PRO A 462 11.53 -16.35 4.93
C PRO A 462 12.72 -17.10 5.52
N PHE A 463 12.65 -17.36 6.83
CA PHE A 463 13.45 -18.40 7.48
C PHE A 463 12.84 -19.77 7.20
N ALA A 464 13.56 -20.83 7.61
CA ALA A 464 13.08 -22.20 7.44
C ALA A 464 11.73 -22.44 8.13
N ASP A 465 11.50 -21.79 9.27
CA ASP A 465 10.28 -21.93 10.07
C ASP A 465 9.04 -21.31 9.40
N ASP A 466 9.24 -20.31 8.53
CA ASP A 466 8.18 -19.64 7.76
C ASP A 466 7.69 -20.49 6.57
N ILE A 467 8.55 -21.39 6.09
CA ILE A 467 8.26 -22.21 4.91
C ILE A 467 7.40 -23.40 5.32
N ARG A 468 6.14 -23.40 4.88
CA ARG A 468 5.21 -24.52 5.07
C ARG A 468 5.40 -25.55 3.94
N GLN A 469 5.47 -26.82 4.31
CA GLN A 469 5.52 -27.92 3.34
C GLN A 469 4.14 -28.13 2.72
N ASN A 470 4.09 -28.24 1.40
CA ASN A 470 2.86 -28.59 0.69
C ASN A 470 2.50 -30.06 0.96
N PRO A 471 1.21 -30.41 1.02
CA PRO A 471 0.79 -31.80 1.09
C PRO A 471 1.25 -32.57 -0.17
N GLU A 472 1.54 -33.86 -0.01
CA GLU A 472 1.88 -34.75 -1.13
C GLU A 472 0.73 -34.76 -2.14
N THR A 473 1.00 -34.28 -3.36
CA THR A 473 0.04 -34.18 -4.45
C THR A 473 0.63 -34.80 -5.71
N THR A 474 -0.16 -35.59 -6.43
CA THR A 474 0.25 -36.14 -7.72
C THR A 474 0.23 -35.05 -8.78
N LEU A 475 1.36 -34.84 -9.46
CA LEU A 475 1.46 -33.85 -10.52
C LEU A 475 0.80 -34.39 -11.80
N ASN A 476 -0.45 -34.00 -12.02
CA ASN A 476 -1.17 -34.29 -13.26
C ASN A 476 -0.89 -33.18 -14.28
N VAL A 477 0.04 -33.42 -15.20
CA VAL A 477 0.37 -32.47 -16.27
C VAL A 477 -0.73 -32.49 -17.32
N ALA A 478 -1.20 -31.31 -17.73
CA ALA A 478 -2.20 -31.16 -18.77
C ALA A 478 -1.67 -31.60 -20.15
N PRO A 479 -2.47 -32.28 -20.99
CA PRO A 479 -2.11 -32.58 -22.38
C PRO A 479 -1.90 -31.31 -23.22
N GLU A 480 -1.02 -31.37 -24.23
CA GLU A 480 -0.73 -30.24 -25.13
C GLU A 480 -1.97 -29.58 -25.78
N PRO A 481 -2.97 -30.34 -26.28
CA PRO A 481 -4.17 -29.73 -26.88
C PRO A 481 -4.93 -28.81 -25.93
N LEU A 482 -4.94 -29.17 -24.64
CA LEU A 482 -5.63 -28.42 -23.60
C LEU A 482 -4.86 -27.14 -23.22
N ILE A 483 -3.52 -27.22 -23.24
CA ILE A 483 -2.63 -26.07 -23.04
C ILE A 483 -2.79 -25.06 -24.18
N ASP A 484 -2.84 -25.53 -25.42
CA ASP A 484 -2.95 -24.66 -26.60
C ASP A 484 -4.30 -23.93 -26.64
N GLN A 485 -5.40 -24.61 -26.33
CA GLN A 485 -6.71 -23.95 -26.23
C GLN A 485 -6.76 -22.94 -25.07
N MET A 486 -6.17 -23.27 -23.92
CA MET A 486 -6.10 -22.34 -22.78
C MET A 486 -5.29 -21.09 -23.12
N ARG A 487 -4.25 -21.19 -23.96
CA ARG A 487 -3.46 -20.04 -24.40
C ARG A 487 -4.32 -19.00 -25.11
N VAL A 488 -5.27 -19.44 -25.94
CA VAL A 488 -6.20 -18.54 -26.65
C VAL A 488 -7.12 -17.84 -25.65
N VAL A 489 -7.65 -18.57 -24.66
CA VAL A 489 -8.48 -17.99 -23.59
C VAL A 489 -7.71 -16.91 -22.83
N ILE A 490 -6.46 -17.18 -22.42
CA ILE A 490 -5.62 -16.21 -21.70
C ILE A 490 -5.35 -14.96 -22.56
N GLN A 491 -5.10 -15.12 -23.86
CA GLN A 491 -4.88 -13.98 -24.77
C GLN A 491 -6.11 -13.06 -24.87
N GLN A 492 -7.32 -13.63 -24.93
CA GLN A 492 -8.57 -12.83 -24.98
C GLN A 492 -8.88 -12.11 -23.67
N LEU A 493 -8.38 -12.64 -22.54
CA LEU A 493 -8.60 -12.10 -21.20
C LEU A 493 -7.51 -11.15 -20.71
N GLN A 494 -6.56 -10.78 -21.57
CA GLN A 494 -5.55 -9.78 -21.20
C GLN A 494 -6.20 -8.43 -20.90
N LEU A 495 -5.73 -7.80 -19.82
CA LEU A 495 -6.12 -6.43 -19.47
C LEU A 495 -5.65 -5.46 -20.57
N PRO A 496 -6.30 -4.30 -20.73
CA PRO A 496 -5.83 -3.25 -21.65
C PRO A 496 -4.35 -2.94 -21.43
N LYS A 497 -3.56 -2.85 -22.52
CA LYS A 497 -2.10 -2.67 -22.51
C LYS A 497 -1.29 -3.85 -21.89
N GLY A 498 -1.94 -4.94 -21.48
CA GLY A 498 -1.27 -6.09 -20.86
C GLY A 498 -0.68 -5.82 -19.47
N VAL A 499 -1.05 -4.70 -18.83
CA VAL A 499 -0.47 -4.26 -17.55
C VAL A 499 -1.55 -4.22 -16.48
N TYR A 500 -1.24 -4.80 -15.31
CA TYR A 500 -2.04 -4.65 -14.10
C TYR A 500 -1.65 -3.36 -13.36
N GLU A 501 -2.60 -2.44 -13.19
CA GLU A 501 -2.43 -1.21 -12.42
C GLU A 501 -3.17 -1.31 -11.09
N PRO A 502 -2.47 -1.43 -9.94
CA PRO A 502 -3.11 -1.58 -8.63
C PRO A 502 -4.04 -0.42 -8.25
N LEU A 503 -3.71 0.82 -8.64
CA LEU A 503 -4.49 2.02 -8.31
C LEU A 503 -5.91 2.02 -8.89
N ARG A 504 -6.19 1.20 -9.91
CA ARG A 504 -7.55 1.09 -10.49
C ARG A 504 -8.53 0.33 -9.61
N TYR A 505 -8.02 -0.43 -8.64
CA TYR A 505 -8.78 -1.33 -7.79
C TYR A 505 -8.68 -0.89 -6.32
N PRO A 506 -9.43 0.14 -5.90
CA PRO A 506 -9.48 0.54 -4.50
C PRO A 506 -10.16 -0.53 -3.64
N ASN A 507 -9.87 -0.55 -2.34
CA ASN A 507 -10.48 -1.48 -1.40
C ASN A 507 -12.00 -1.18 -1.24
N PRO A 508 -12.91 -2.08 -1.66
CA PRO A 508 -14.35 -1.82 -1.66
C PRO A 508 -14.92 -1.58 -0.26
N SER A 509 -14.44 -2.32 0.74
CA SER A 509 -14.90 -2.21 2.13
C SER A 509 -14.54 -0.85 2.74
N LEU A 510 -13.32 -0.38 2.48
CA LEU A 510 -12.90 0.95 2.93
C LEU A 510 -13.65 2.06 2.21
N GLN A 511 -13.77 1.96 0.88
CA GLN A 511 -14.53 2.95 0.10
C GLN A 511 -15.98 3.04 0.58
N TRP A 512 -16.60 1.89 0.84
CA TRP A 512 -17.95 1.83 1.39
C TRP A 512 -18.06 2.47 2.77
N HIS A 513 -17.16 2.10 3.69
CA HIS A 513 -17.11 2.65 5.04
C HIS A 513 -17.02 4.19 5.01
N TYR A 514 -16.10 4.73 4.22
CA TYR A 514 -15.92 6.18 4.12
C TYR A 514 -17.04 6.87 3.36
N ARG A 515 -17.64 6.23 2.35
CA ARG A 515 -18.80 6.80 1.65
C ARG A 515 -20.02 6.89 2.57
N ILE A 516 -20.24 5.90 3.43
CA ILE A 516 -21.29 5.96 4.47
C ILE A 516 -20.97 7.08 5.46
N LEU A 517 -19.73 7.14 5.96
CA LEU A 517 -19.32 8.16 6.92
C LEU A 517 -19.52 9.58 6.35
N GLN A 518 -19.17 9.77 5.09
CA GLN A 518 -19.38 11.00 4.35
C GLN A 518 -20.87 11.32 4.20
N ALA A 519 -21.70 10.35 3.83
CA ALA A 519 -23.15 10.55 3.70
C ALA A 519 -23.78 10.93 5.05
N LEU A 520 -23.38 10.26 6.15
CA LEU A 520 -23.82 10.60 7.50
C LEU A 520 -23.36 12.00 7.94
N ALA A 521 -22.12 12.38 7.64
CA ALA A 521 -21.58 13.69 8.01
C ALA A 521 -22.22 14.83 7.19
N LEU A 522 -22.58 14.55 5.93
CA LEU A 522 -23.19 15.53 5.03
C LEU A 522 -24.73 15.51 5.04
N ASP A 523 -25.36 14.70 5.88
CA ASP A 523 -26.81 14.45 5.88
C ASP A 523 -27.37 14.09 4.48
N GLU A 524 -26.60 13.33 3.71
CA GLU A 524 -27.01 12.79 2.40
C GLU A 524 -27.73 11.44 2.57
N ASP A 525 -28.52 11.07 1.57
CA ASP A 525 -29.10 9.73 1.50
C ASP A 525 -28.01 8.66 1.48
N LEU A 526 -28.16 7.68 2.37
CA LEU A 526 -27.22 6.55 2.44
C LEU A 526 -27.27 5.77 1.13
N PRO A 527 -26.12 5.55 0.48
CA PRO A 527 -26.09 4.68 -0.69
C PRO A 527 -26.53 3.27 -0.28
N GLU A 528 -27.26 2.57 -1.16
CA GLU A 528 -27.72 1.20 -0.88
C GLU A 528 -26.69 0.13 -1.25
N LYS A 529 -25.84 0.41 -2.25
CA LYS A 529 -24.90 -0.59 -2.81
C LYS A 529 -23.49 -0.02 -2.95
N PRO A 530 -22.46 -0.78 -2.54
CA PRO A 530 -21.07 -0.41 -2.79
C PRO A 530 -20.72 -0.58 -4.26
N GLU A 531 -19.91 0.33 -4.80
CA GLU A 531 -19.24 0.15 -6.09
C GLU A 531 -17.97 -0.67 -5.91
N ASP A 532 -18.04 -1.96 -6.26
CA ASP A 532 -16.90 -2.87 -6.20
C ASP A 532 -16.26 -3.06 -7.58
N ARG A 533 -15.05 -2.51 -7.76
CA ARG A 533 -14.25 -2.66 -8.99
C ARG A 533 -13.47 -3.95 -9.06
N THR A 534 -13.37 -4.70 -7.96
CA THR A 534 -12.66 -5.99 -7.88
C THR A 534 -13.49 -7.14 -8.45
N ILE A 535 -14.80 -6.98 -8.56
CA ILE A 535 -15.69 -7.98 -9.17
C ILE A 535 -15.37 -8.13 -10.66
N PRO A 536 -15.09 -9.36 -11.14
CA PRO A 536 -14.87 -9.61 -12.56
C PRO A 536 -16.09 -9.21 -13.42
N LYS A 537 -15.83 -8.61 -14.57
CA LYS A 537 -16.89 -8.20 -15.50
C LYS A 537 -17.41 -9.40 -16.30
N TYR A 538 -18.18 -10.28 -15.65
CA TYR A 538 -18.66 -11.56 -16.21
C TYR A 538 -19.27 -11.42 -17.62
N ARG A 539 -20.14 -10.43 -17.85
CA ARG A 539 -20.75 -10.21 -19.18
C ARG A 539 -19.72 -9.90 -20.28
N GLN A 540 -18.65 -9.18 -19.94
CA GLN A 540 -17.60 -8.83 -20.90
C GLN A 540 -16.65 -10.00 -21.13
N ILE A 541 -16.37 -10.77 -20.07
CA ILE A 541 -15.57 -11.99 -20.12
C ILE A 541 -16.27 -13.01 -21.02
N ASP A 542 -17.56 -13.26 -20.79
CA ASP A 542 -18.38 -14.19 -21.57
C ASP A 542 -18.42 -13.80 -23.06
N LYS A 543 -18.64 -12.52 -23.37
CA LYS A 543 -18.64 -12.04 -24.76
C LYS A 543 -17.28 -12.21 -25.48
N ARG A 544 -16.15 -12.18 -24.75
CA ARG A 544 -14.81 -12.27 -25.35
C ARG A 544 -14.27 -13.69 -25.41
N ALA A 545 -14.51 -14.46 -24.36
CA ALA A 545 -13.87 -15.74 -24.13
C ALA A 545 -14.86 -16.92 -24.00
N GLY A 546 -16.17 -16.67 -23.95
CA GLY A 546 -17.20 -17.68 -23.67
C GLY A 546 -17.11 -18.89 -24.60
N ASP A 547 -17.09 -18.66 -25.92
CA ASP A 547 -16.99 -19.73 -26.93
C ASP A 547 -15.70 -20.56 -26.78
N TYR A 548 -14.58 -19.89 -26.48
CA TYR A 548 -13.29 -20.56 -26.28
C TYR A 548 -13.27 -21.38 -24.99
N VAL A 549 -13.89 -20.89 -23.92
CA VAL A 549 -14.02 -21.60 -22.64
C VAL A 549 -14.88 -22.85 -22.81
N LEU A 550 -15.98 -22.77 -23.56
CA LEU A 550 -16.81 -23.93 -23.89
C LEU A 550 -16.02 -24.96 -24.71
N SER A 551 -15.27 -24.51 -25.73
CA SER A 551 -14.42 -25.42 -26.52
C SER A 551 -13.34 -26.11 -25.69
N TRP A 552 -12.78 -25.41 -24.70
CA TRP A 552 -11.81 -25.95 -23.77
C TRP A 552 -12.44 -26.96 -22.81
N ALA A 553 -13.68 -26.73 -22.36
CA ALA A 553 -14.42 -27.68 -21.53
C ALA A 553 -14.71 -28.97 -22.30
N ASP A 554 -15.15 -28.88 -23.57
CA ASP A 554 -15.39 -30.04 -24.43
C ASP A 554 -14.12 -30.86 -24.64
N GLU A 555 -12.96 -30.21 -24.83
CA GLU A 555 -11.68 -30.90 -24.99
C GLU A 555 -11.21 -31.53 -23.66
N LEU A 556 -11.42 -30.85 -22.53
CA LEU A 556 -11.13 -31.41 -21.22
C LEU A 556 -11.94 -32.69 -20.96
N GLU A 557 -13.23 -32.72 -21.31
CA GLU A 557 -14.05 -33.92 -21.20
C GLU A 557 -13.55 -35.06 -22.09
N LYS A 558 -13.17 -34.77 -23.34
CA LYS A 558 -12.58 -35.78 -24.25
C LYS A 558 -11.28 -36.35 -23.72
N GLN A 559 -10.39 -35.50 -23.21
CA GLN A 559 -9.12 -35.93 -22.63
C GLN A 559 -9.32 -36.71 -21.34
N HIS A 560 -10.25 -36.28 -20.49
CA HIS A 560 -10.62 -37.01 -19.28
C HIS A 560 -11.19 -38.40 -19.61
N ALA A 561 -12.03 -38.52 -20.63
CA ALA A 561 -12.57 -39.80 -21.09
C ALA A 561 -11.47 -40.75 -21.59
N LYS A 562 -10.48 -40.24 -22.33
CA LYS A 562 -9.31 -41.02 -22.79
C LYS A 562 -8.45 -41.52 -21.63
N THR A 563 -8.18 -40.66 -20.64
CA THR A 563 -7.38 -41.01 -19.45
C THR A 563 -8.12 -41.98 -18.53
N SER A 564 -9.44 -41.80 -18.38
CA SER A 564 -10.29 -42.69 -17.58
C SER A 564 -10.50 -44.07 -18.21
N ALA A 565 -10.42 -44.18 -19.54
CA ALA A 565 -10.52 -45.46 -20.25
C ALA A 565 -9.24 -46.32 -20.16
N GLY A 566 -8.11 -45.74 -19.76
CA GLY A 566 -6.81 -46.42 -19.65
C GLY A 566 -6.38 -46.83 -18.24
N ALA A 567 -7.10 -46.45 -17.19
CA ALA A 567 -6.80 -46.81 -15.80
C ALA A 567 -7.98 -47.58 -15.17
N PRO A 568 -7.75 -48.71 -14.47
CA PRO A 568 -8.81 -49.43 -13.78
C PRO A 568 -9.39 -48.52 -12.68
N HIS A 569 -10.71 -48.31 -12.73
CA HIS A 569 -11.46 -47.42 -11.85
C HIS A 569 -11.04 -47.51 -10.37
N PRO A 570 -10.67 -46.39 -9.71
CA PRO A 570 -10.88 -46.30 -8.28
C PRO A 570 -12.38 -46.05 -8.06
N THR A 571 -13.07 -47.06 -7.54
CA THR A 571 -14.47 -46.94 -7.09
C THR A 571 -14.58 -45.79 -6.09
N SER A 572 -15.06 -44.63 -6.55
CA SER A 572 -15.42 -43.50 -5.70
C SER A 572 -16.66 -43.88 -4.87
N THR A 573 -16.48 -44.02 -3.56
CA THR A 573 -17.54 -44.20 -2.56
C THR A 573 -18.19 -42.88 -2.16
N LEU A 574 -18.55 -42.04 -3.14
CA LEU A 574 -19.37 -40.85 -2.90
C LEU A 574 -20.79 -41.11 -3.38
N VAL A 575 -21.60 -41.61 -2.44
CA VAL A 575 -23.04 -41.84 -2.60
C VAL A 575 -23.74 -40.53 -2.95
N LYS A 576 -24.27 -40.48 -4.18
CA LYS A 576 -25.27 -39.50 -4.64
C LYS A 576 -26.54 -39.70 -3.80
N ARG A 577 -26.86 -38.74 -2.92
CA ARG A 577 -28.08 -38.75 -2.08
C ARG A 577 -29.33 -38.70 -2.96
N GLY A 578 -30.09 -39.79 -2.98
CA GLY A 578 -31.49 -39.84 -3.39
C GLY A 578 -32.39 -39.86 -2.16
N SER A 579 -33.49 -39.13 -2.22
CA SER A 579 -34.43 -38.85 -1.14
C SER A 579 -35.36 -40.02 -0.78
N LYS A 580 -35.52 -40.23 0.53
CA LYS A 580 -36.77 -40.43 1.31
C LYS A 580 -36.99 -41.79 2.02
N ASP A 581 -37.36 -41.62 3.30
CA ASP A 581 -38.10 -42.47 4.24
C ASP A 581 -37.39 -43.49 5.17
N ARG A 582 -37.06 -42.95 6.37
CA ARG A 582 -37.52 -43.32 7.74
C ARG A 582 -37.38 -44.76 8.29
N ALA A 583 -36.60 -44.80 9.38
CA ALA A 583 -36.81 -45.46 10.69
C ALA A 583 -36.68 -46.99 10.81
N SER A 584 -35.66 -47.48 11.52
CA SER A 584 -35.70 -47.78 12.98
C SER A 584 -34.37 -48.39 13.47
N GLU A 585 -34.09 -48.17 14.75
CA GLU A 585 -33.03 -48.71 15.65
C GLU A 585 -32.89 -50.25 15.58
N THR A 586 -31.82 -50.97 15.97
CA THR A 586 -30.90 -50.87 17.12
C THR A 586 -29.64 -51.76 16.93
N GLU A 587 -28.55 -51.36 17.61
CA GLU A 587 -27.49 -52.12 18.32
C GLU A 587 -26.45 -53.08 17.67
N ASP A 588 -25.19 -52.77 18.03
CA ASP A 588 -24.02 -53.59 18.36
C ASP A 588 -23.30 -54.49 17.33
N SER A 589 -22.06 -54.10 16.99
CA SER A 589 -20.86 -54.97 17.16
C SER A 589 -19.52 -54.27 16.80
N LYS A 590 -18.50 -54.56 17.60
CA LYS A 590 -17.10 -54.06 17.60
C LYS A 590 -16.30 -54.39 16.32
N PRO A 591 -15.25 -53.61 15.97
CA PRO A 591 -14.53 -53.78 14.71
C PRO A 591 -13.43 -54.83 14.80
N SER A 592 -13.45 -55.83 13.91
CA SER A 592 -12.33 -56.75 13.69
C SER A 592 -11.41 -56.24 12.58
N LYS A 593 -10.14 -55.99 12.93
CA LYS A 593 -9.03 -55.80 11.99
C LYS A 593 -8.94 -56.97 11.02
N LYS A 594 -9.10 -56.69 9.71
CA LYS A 594 -8.53 -57.51 8.63
C LYS A 594 -7.85 -56.58 7.63
N VAL A 595 -6.52 -56.65 7.63
CA VAL A 595 -5.65 -56.07 6.60
C VAL A 595 -5.90 -56.86 5.31
N LYS A 596 -6.44 -56.18 4.30
CA LYS A 596 -6.56 -56.70 2.94
C LYS A 596 -5.28 -56.30 2.21
N VAL A 597 -4.49 -57.29 1.83
CA VAL A 597 -3.29 -57.12 0.98
C VAL A 597 -3.78 -56.79 -0.42
N GLU A 598 -3.38 -55.65 -0.96
CA GLU A 598 -3.60 -55.28 -2.36
C GLU A 598 -2.54 -55.98 -3.22
N GLU A 599 -3.01 -56.77 -4.19
CA GLU A 599 -2.21 -57.26 -5.31
C GLU A 599 -1.97 -56.10 -6.28
N GLY A 600 -0.78 -55.52 -6.25
CA GLY A 600 -0.29 -54.53 -7.21
C GLY A 600 1.00 -55.00 -7.86
N SER A 601 0.91 -55.68 -9.00
CA SER A 601 2.02 -56.27 -9.75
C SER A 601 2.93 -55.26 -10.49
N GLY A 602 2.85 -53.96 -10.17
CA GLY A 602 3.55 -52.90 -10.90
C GLY A 602 4.85 -52.38 -10.25
N ASN A 603 5.06 -52.57 -8.95
CA ASN A 603 6.18 -51.93 -8.21
C ASN A 603 7.24 -52.90 -7.68
N LEU A 604 7.10 -54.19 -7.98
CA LEU A 604 7.89 -55.24 -7.34
C LEU A 604 9.37 -55.21 -7.80
N GLU A 605 9.64 -54.80 -9.04
CA GLU A 605 10.99 -54.72 -9.60
C GLU A 605 11.80 -53.54 -9.02
N GLU A 606 11.19 -52.36 -8.88
CA GLU A 606 11.84 -51.20 -8.28
C GLU A 606 12.13 -51.38 -6.79
N GLU A 607 11.21 -52.04 -6.06
CA GLU A 607 11.38 -52.31 -4.64
C GLU A 607 12.56 -53.27 -4.41
N VAL A 608 12.66 -54.35 -5.19
CA VAL A 608 13.77 -55.30 -5.12
C VAL A 608 15.10 -54.62 -5.50
N ARG A 609 15.12 -53.76 -6.53
CA ARG A 609 16.33 -53.00 -6.93
C ARG A 609 16.80 -52.02 -5.85
N LYS A 610 15.89 -51.28 -5.20
CA LYS A 610 16.21 -50.39 -4.07
C LYS A 610 16.74 -51.16 -2.87
N HIS A 611 16.26 -52.37 -2.62
CA HIS A 611 16.76 -53.22 -1.54
C HIS A 611 18.11 -53.87 -1.86
N HIS A 612 18.41 -54.14 -3.14
CA HIS A 612 19.73 -54.56 -3.62
C HIS A 612 20.77 -53.45 -3.44
N GLU A 613 20.50 -52.22 -3.90
CA GLU A 613 21.41 -51.07 -3.73
C GLU A 613 21.74 -50.77 -2.25
N LYS A 614 20.82 -51.08 -1.34
CA LYS A 614 20.98 -50.89 0.10
C LYS A 614 21.54 -52.12 0.82
N GLY A 615 21.81 -53.24 0.13
CA GLY A 615 22.30 -54.49 0.73
C GLY A 615 21.32 -55.14 1.73
N THR A 616 20.02 -54.93 1.55
CA THR A 616 18.97 -55.36 2.51
C THR A 616 17.99 -56.40 1.95
N LEU A 617 18.38 -57.16 0.92
CA LEU A 617 17.56 -58.21 0.31
C LEU A 617 17.09 -59.29 1.30
N SER A 618 17.85 -59.52 2.38
CA SER A 618 17.48 -60.43 3.47
C SER A 618 16.20 -60.05 4.22
N LYS A 619 15.76 -58.79 4.13
CA LYS A 619 14.54 -58.29 4.76
C LYS A 619 13.27 -58.55 3.94
N LEU A 620 13.39 -58.84 2.64
CA LEU A 620 12.24 -59.14 1.79
C LEU A 620 11.62 -60.49 2.15
N THR A 621 10.30 -60.62 1.95
CA THR A 621 9.61 -61.89 2.18
C THR A 621 9.91 -62.88 1.05
N VAL A 622 9.82 -64.18 1.35
CA VAL A 622 10.07 -65.25 0.36
C VAL A 622 9.07 -65.16 -0.81
N ALA A 623 7.85 -64.66 -0.57
CA ALA A 623 6.85 -64.45 -1.62
C ALA A 623 7.31 -63.41 -2.65
N ILE A 624 7.78 -62.24 -2.20
CA ILE A 624 8.27 -61.17 -3.08
C ILE A 624 9.47 -61.65 -3.92
N LEU A 625 10.41 -62.37 -3.31
CA LEU A 625 11.57 -62.92 -4.02
C LEU A 625 11.16 -63.95 -5.09
N LYS A 626 10.16 -64.78 -4.81
CA LYS A 626 9.65 -65.77 -5.77
C LYS A 626 8.86 -65.11 -6.90
N ASP A 627 8.07 -64.09 -6.60
CA ASP A 627 7.28 -63.36 -7.60
C ASP A 627 8.21 -62.59 -8.55
N PHE A 628 9.28 -61.97 -8.03
CA PHE A 628 10.33 -61.34 -8.83
C PHE A 628 11.09 -62.32 -9.74
N LEU A 629 11.46 -63.50 -9.21
CA LEU A 629 12.12 -64.53 -10.02
C LEU A 629 11.18 -65.10 -11.08
N THR A 630 9.88 -65.24 -10.76
CA THR A 630 8.86 -65.73 -11.70
C THR A 630 8.57 -64.70 -12.79
N SER A 631 8.50 -63.40 -12.47
CA SER A 631 8.32 -62.33 -13.46
C SER A 631 9.52 -62.21 -14.41
N ASN A 632 10.72 -62.55 -13.92
CA ASN A 632 11.96 -62.56 -14.70
C ASN A 632 12.32 -63.94 -15.29
N GLY A 633 11.38 -64.90 -15.27
CA GLY A 633 11.53 -66.21 -15.94
C GLY A 633 12.57 -67.16 -15.35
N ARG A 634 12.94 -67.01 -14.07
CA ARG A 634 13.93 -67.82 -13.35
C ARG A 634 13.27 -68.83 -12.39
N SER A 635 14.04 -69.85 -12.00
CA SER A 635 13.58 -70.90 -11.08
C SER A 635 13.32 -70.34 -9.68
N ASN A 636 12.14 -70.60 -9.12
CA ASN A 636 11.69 -70.15 -7.80
C ASN A 636 11.85 -71.21 -6.69
N ALA A 637 12.63 -72.26 -6.95
CA ALA A 637 12.85 -73.37 -6.03
C ALA A 637 14.10 -73.14 -5.14
N GLY A 638 13.95 -73.34 -3.83
CA GLY A 638 15.06 -73.26 -2.88
C GLY A 638 14.68 -72.63 -1.54
N LYS A 639 15.65 -72.57 -0.63
CA LYS A 639 15.55 -71.81 0.61
C LYS A 639 15.73 -70.31 0.33
N LYS A 640 15.39 -69.47 1.31
CA LYS A 640 15.47 -68.01 1.17
C LYS A 640 16.86 -67.53 0.74
N ALA A 641 17.93 -68.15 1.24
CA ALA A 641 19.31 -67.83 0.85
C ALA A 641 19.54 -68.04 -0.66
N ASP A 642 19.15 -69.21 -1.18
CA ASP A 642 19.28 -69.55 -2.61
C ASP A 642 18.43 -68.65 -3.53
N LEU A 643 17.34 -68.06 -3.02
CA LEU A 643 16.53 -67.09 -3.77
C LEU A 643 17.19 -65.71 -3.79
N ILE A 644 17.83 -65.30 -2.68
CA ILE A 644 18.56 -64.03 -2.61
C ILE A 644 19.77 -64.08 -3.56
N GLU A 645 20.56 -65.15 -3.52
CA GLU A 645 21.73 -65.33 -4.38
C GLU A 645 21.37 -65.25 -5.87
N ARG A 646 20.23 -65.82 -6.28
CA ARG A 646 19.75 -65.74 -7.67
C ARG A 646 19.22 -64.36 -8.07
N VAL A 647 18.69 -63.61 -7.10
CA VAL A 647 18.25 -62.22 -7.34
C VAL A 647 19.46 -61.30 -7.44
N GLU A 648 20.50 -61.52 -6.63
CA GLU A 648 21.79 -60.82 -6.72
C GLU A 648 22.48 -61.13 -8.06
N GLU A 649 22.60 -62.41 -8.44
CA GLU A 649 23.19 -62.82 -9.72
C GLU A 649 22.45 -62.22 -10.93
N PHE A 650 21.13 -62.03 -10.83
CA PHE A 650 20.33 -61.41 -11.90
C PHE A 650 20.51 -59.88 -11.97
N LEU A 651 20.71 -59.20 -10.83
CA LEU A 651 20.88 -57.75 -10.79
C LEU A 651 22.33 -57.31 -11.02
N GLU A 652 23.29 -58.24 -10.90
CA GLU A 652 24.70 -58.02 -11.23
C GLU A 652 25.05 -58.31 -12.71
N GLN A 653 24.20 -59.04 -13.44
CA GLN A 653 24.26 -59.22 -14.90
C GLN A 653 23.66 -58.02 -15.63
#